data_AF-A0A9Q3L9D2-F1
#
_entry.id   AF-A0A9Q3L9D2-F1
#
_cell.length_a   1.000
_cell.length_b   1.000
_cell.length_c   1.000
_cell.angle_alpha   90.00
_cell.angle_beta   90.00
_cell.angle_gamma   90.00
#
_symmetry.space_group_name_H-M   'P 1'
#
loop_
_entity.id
_entity.type
_entity.pdbx_description
1 polymer ?
#
loop_
_entity_poly.entity_id
_entity_poly.type
_entity_poly.pdbx_seq_one_letter_code
_entity_poly.pdbx_strand_id
1 'polypeptide(L)'
;MEVLSDFIVSDDIKKIESDINQGYNVKVNSVAGSGKTTTALILTNLFKNKKILLLTYNNHLMNETRIRTLKYKVKNLDVYTIHGFAGYVTNSLVKNDESLIKMLAKELSESDKYKLNYDLIILDECQDFTPLYFDIVTKFLNAMANPNYQLIIFGDERQCIYGFMEADSRYLTLADKIFINNHKWTTRELKNSYRVKEEVCEFVNKIYGKSIIKSVRESKDRKLVKDKVKYCYWYSNDSHSYVQVAEMIVEKILKDGEEEVFIIAPSISKNFYISQLIEDIKLILNEKYNKDIYFFITKNDLDRINDKDLIKNKLVISTIHQTKGMERKNVFLFNFDASYYKFGKKERTSIPDNEIYVALTRASSKLYIMHDIANEYLDFIDKKWLNSSSYVEEMNLTIYNNIKISNKTNIDVNKQFAIVTDMVKFLPLSIIEKAKEMFDYKIYENFLKLNKNEIEIFKEIPYKIELSSSSKSIYEEVQTIIGSSLSTIFLALKKRRKFKREFNKLLKINMIFNNSYFVRYILSNKYYFSSLIHKVIKKNASVNDLSYISFVFNWILTQDKVSMMQIKHEDCTFLTEAIINEVVKILKKVIKNTKLLEYLVTTKINDTLILGKIDKIDKRKKIVYELKFVNELSTEHILQLIFYKYLLCQENMKYAKFSYVLYNIKNNSAIELKVSVENTKKIIEMIFEYKKNNKLTEITDEEFIQKCLGNNVVDIKSYNIDTITNLINPNLNYNLSIVKTNTKQKLPKHTIKSKDNSKLSNKYEYTIKQFMNLRCNLPTNFVIIDFETWDSRNNPVQISFIVVKNYKYFESFNFYLKPNREKINPFSYNAANVSESHLLEAKTLDYHWSKISEFFTEDYIFVAHNAPFDAAVLANELKLRGIEVPNMIIFDTLTYFKNKLPTLQKWNLESLCEHFNIQGIHHNAQSDVKMLSKLILKVTTWEEFTNDYLSYAKKIRFLKRYD
;
A
#
# COMPACT_ATOMS: atom_id res chain seq x y z
N MET A 1 -0.21 13.21 -32.69
CA MET A 1 1.02 13.71 -32.02
C MET A 1 0.78 15.08 -31.36
N GLU A 2 -0.47 15.51 -31.14
CA GLU A 2 -0.84 16.88 -30.72
C GLU A 2 -1.24 17.03 -29.24
N VAL A 3 -1.03 16.02 -28.37
CA VAL A 3 -1.60 16.05 -27.00
C VAL A 3 -0.65 16.66 -25.96
N LEU A 4 0.62 16.92 -26.30
CA LEU A 4 1.59 17.60 -25.43
C LEU A 4 1.81 19.09 -25.81
N SER A 5 1.31 19.54 -26.96
CA SER A 5 1.32 20.96 -27.36
C SER A 5 0.46 21.85 -26.47
N ASP A 6 -0.45 21.25 -25.69
CA ASP A 6 -1.28 21.95 -24.70
C ASP A 6 -0.49 22.39 -23.46
N PHE A 7 0.72 21.86 -23.23
CA PHE A 7 1.57 22.31 -22.14
C PHE A 7 2.34 23.56 -22.53
N ILE A 8 2.01 24.69 -21.90
CA ILE A 8 2.78 25.92 -22.02
C ILE A 8 4.17 25.68 -21.45
N VAL A 9 5.18 25.69 -22.31
CA VAL A 9 6.59 25.61 -21.89
C VAL A 9 6.98 26.92 -21.24
N SER A 10 7.11 26.92 -19.91
CA SER A 10 7.54 28.10 -19.16
C SER A 10 9.00 28.44 -19.46
N ASP A 11 9.39 29.69 -19.22
CA ASP A 11 10.78 30.13 -19.42
C ASP A 11 11.76 29.38 -18.51
N ASP A 12 11.31 28.88 -17.37
CA ASP A 12 12.11 28.03 -16.49
C ASP A 12 12.42 26.67 -17.13
N ILE A 13 11.46 26.08 -17.87
CA ILE A 13 11.67 24.83 -18.60
C ILE A 13 12.60 25.05 -19.80
N LYS A 14 12.45 26.18 -20.53
CA LYS A 14 13.37 26.53 -21.63
C LYS A 14 14.82 26.69 -21.17
N LYS A 15 15.04 27.20 -19.95
CA LYS A 15 16.38 27.27 -19.35
C LYS A 15 16.94 25.88 -19.08
N ILE A 16 16.14 24.97 -18.52
CA ILE A 16 16.54 23.56 -18.30
C ILE A 16 16.89 22.89 -19.64
N GLU A 17 16.07 23.12 -20.68
CA GLU A 17 16.35 22.63 -22.03
C GLU A 17 17.69 23.15 -22.57
N SER A 18 17.94 24.45 -22.46
CA SER A 18 19.19 25.09 -22.90
C SER A 18 20.41 24.50 -22.18
N ASP A 19 20.31 24.28 -20.86
CA ASP A 19 21.39 23.66 -20.07
C ASP A 19 21.70 22.23 -20.53
N ILE A 20 20.66 21.43 -20.78
CA ILE A 20 20.82 20.06 -21.26
C ILE A 20 21.46 20.06 -22.65
N ASN A 21 21.05 20.96 -23.55
CA ASN A 21 21.64 21.11 -24.88
C ASN A 21 23.12 21.54 -24.83
N GLN A 22 23.52 22.31 -23.82
CA GLN A 22 24.92 22.69 -23.57
C GLN A 22 25.73 21.58 -22.87
N GLY A 23 25.10 20.44 -22.54
CA GLY A 23 25.78 19.30 -21.93
C GLY A 23 25.91 19.38 -20.41
N TYR A 24 25.11 20.18 -19.71
CA TYR A 24 25.12 20.22 -18.24
C TYR A 24 24.25 19.12 -17.61
N ASN A 25 24.64 18.66 -16.42
CA ASN A 25 23.72 18.11 -15.43
C ASN A 25 22.96 19.24 -14.75
N VAL A 26 21.70 19.00 -14.38
CA VAL A 26 20.83 20.05 -13.83
C VAL A 26 20.30 19.65 -12.47
N LYS A 27 20.65 20.41 -11.43
CA LYS A 27 20.02 20.32 -10.11
C LYS A 27 18.89 21.34 -10.03
N VAL A 28 17.67 20.90 -9.71
CA VAL A 28 16.47 21.73 -9.70
C VAL A 28 15.82 21.72 -8.31
N ASN A 29 16.03 22.81 -7.55
CA ASN A 29 15.30 23.03 -6.30
C ASN A 29 13.95 23.66 -6.62
N SER A 30 12.88 22.94 -6.31
CA SER A 30 11.53 23.28 -6.75
C SER A 30 10.62 23.51 -5.56
N VAL A 31 9.66 24.42 -5.67
CA VAL A 31 8.64 24.62 -4.62
C VAL A 31 7.50 23.59 -4.74
N ALA A 32 6.67 23.49 -3.70
CA ALA A 32 5.44 22.72 -3.73
C ALA A 32 4.53 23.13 -4.91
N GLY A 33 4.10 22.15 -5.72
CA GLY A 33 3.22 22.40 -6.86
C GLY A 33 3.88 23.07 -8.07
N SER A 34 5.22 23.05 -8.14
CA SER A 34 6.00 23.56 -9.28
C SER A 34 5.85 22.79 -10.59
N GLY A 35 5.24 21.61 -10.55
CA GLY A 35 5.05 20.78 -11.74
C GLY A 35 6.27 19.95 -12.13
N LYS A 36 7.09 19.48 -11.17
CA LYS A 36 8.27 18.62 -11.41
C LYS A 36 7.96 17.43 -12.34
N THR A 37 6.93 16.64 -12.03
CA THR A 37 6.49 15.49 -12.84
C THR A 37 6.00 15.91 -14.22
N THR A 38 5.30 17.05 -14.32
CA THR A 38 4.90 17.62 -15.61
C THR A 38 6.10 18.07 -16.43
N THR A 39 7.12 18.64 -15.78
CA THR A 39 8.40 19.04 -16.39
C THR A 39 9.11 17.81 -16.95
N ALA A 40 9.18 16.72 -16.18
CA ALA A 40 9.74 15.46 -16.66
C ALA A 40 9.05 14.95 -17.93
N LEU A 41 7.72 15.05 -18.01
CA LEU A 41 6.95 14.70 -19.23
C LEU A 41 7.18 15.68 -20.38
N ILE A 42 7.31 16.98 -20.14
CA ILE A 42 7.61 17.96 -21.20
C ILE A 42 8.99 17.70 -21.81
N LEU A 43 9.98 17.36 -20.98
CA LEU A 43 11.33 17.04 -21.43
C LEU A 43 11.37 15.85 -22.40
N THR A 44 10.45 14.89 -22.29
CA THR A 44 10.38 13.76 -23.25
C THR A 44 10.06 14.20 -24.66
N ASN A 45 9.25 15.26 -24.81
CA ASN A 45 8.90 15.83 -26.10
C ASN A 45 9.99 16.77 -26.65
N LEU A 46 10.73 17.45 -25.78
CA LEU A 46 11.88 18.27 -26.18
C LEU A 46 13.05 17.40 -26.63
N PHE A 47 13.25 16.24 -26.00
CA PHE A 47 14.37 15.32 -26.27
C PHE A 47 13.90 13.97 -26.83
N LYS A 48 13.16 13.96 -27.94
CA LYS A 48 12.59 12.74 -28.55
C LYS A 48 13.61 11.68 -28.94
N ASN A 49 14.83 12.10 -29.22
CA ASN A 49 15.95 11.24 -29.61
C ASN A 49 16.70 10.63 -28.42
N LYS A 50 16.48 11.13 -27.19
CA LYS A 50 17.11 10.61 -25.98
C LYS A 50 16.22 9.56 -25.34
N LYS A 51 16.82 8.47 -24.86
CA LYS A 51 16.16 7.49 -23.99
C LYS A 51 16.24 7.97 -22.54
N ILE A 52 15.09 8.21 -21.93
CA ILE A 52 14.97 8.87 -20.63
C ILE A 52 14.54 7.87 -19.55
N LEU A 53 15.21 7.89 -18.40
CA LEU A 53 14.80 7.18 -17.19
C LEU A 53 14.29 8.18 -16.15
N LEU A 54 13.12 7.96 -15.59
CA LEU A 54 12.60 8.68 -14.43
C LEU A 54 12.47 7.74 -13.23
N LEU A 55 13.26 7.99 -12.20
CA LEU A 55 13.17 7.31 -10.91
C LEU A 55 12.31 8.12 -9.95
N THR A 56 11.13 7.58 -9.60
CA THR A 56 10.20 8.19 -8.65
C THR A 56 10.37 7.60 -7.25
N TYR A 57 10.08 8.40 -6.23
CA TYR A 57 10.22 7.96 -4.85
C TYR A 57 9.15 6.93 -4.40
N ASN A 58 7.97 6.90 -5.03
CA ASN A 58 6.90 5.99 -4.65
C ASN A 58 6.08 5.45 -5.84
N ASN A 59 5.38 4.34 -5.60
CA ASN A 59 4.59 3.62 -6.60
C ASN A 59 3.39 4.44 -7.10
N HIS A 60 2.83 5.32 -6.27
CA HIS A 60 1.71 6.16 -6.66
C HIS A 60 2.11 7.13 -7.77
N LEU A 61 3.21 7.86 -7.56
CA LEU A 61 3.77 8.79 -8.51
C LEU A 61 4.21 8.08 -9.80
N MET A 62 4.81 6.89 -9.67
CA MET A 62 5.16 6.05 -10.83
C MET A 62 3.92 5.70 -11.65
N ASN A 63 2.86 5.19 -11.01
CA ASN A 63 1.64 4.76 -11.70
C ASN A 63 0.92 5.94 -12.36
N GLU A 64 0.79 7.07 -11.66
CA GLU A 64 0.20 8.28 -12.22
C GLU A 64 0.98 8.77 -13.45
N THR A 65 2.31 8.80 -13.36
CA THR A 65 3.17 9.23 -14.47
C THR A 65 3.09 8.26 -15.64
N ARG A 66 3.01 6.94 -15.41
CA ARG A 66 2.79 5.94 -16.46
C ARG A 66 1.45 6.11 -17.15
N ILE A 67 0.37 6.38 -16.40
CA ILE A 67 -0.95 6.68 -16.98
C ILE A 67 -0.87 7.92 -17.88
N ARG A 68 -0.18 8.98 -17.44
CA ARG A 68 0.06 10.17 -18.27
C ARG A 68 0.90 9.85 -19.50
N THR A 69 1.97 9.06 -19.36
CA THR A 69 2.84 8.61 -20.47
C THR A 69 2.01 7.90 -21.56
N LEU A 70 1.11 7.00 -21.16
CA LEU A 70 0.17 6.32 -22.06
C LEU A 70 -0.81 7.31 -22.71
N LYS A 71 -1.44 8.18 -21.91
CA LYS A 71 -2.37 9.21 -22.39
C LYS A 71 -1.73 10.11 -23.45
N TYR A 72 -0.48 10.51 -23.24
CA TYR A 72 0.28 11.41 -24.10
C TYR A 72 1.09 10.69 -25.17
N LYS A 73 1.01 9.35 -25.27
CA LYS A 73 1.73 8.50 -26.23
C LYS A 73 3.25 8.73 -26.22
N VAL A 74 3.82 8.95 -25.03
CA VAL A 74 5.27 9.12 -24.84
C VAL A 74 5.95 7.76 -24.95
N LYS A 75 6.98 7.64 -25.81
CA LYS A 75 7.65 6.35 -26.10
C LYS A 75 9.10 6.27 -25.58
N ASN A 76 9.72 7.39 -25.27
CA ASN A 76 11.13 7.50 -24.90
C ASN A 76 11.36 7.69 -23.39
N LEU A 77 10.35 7.40 -22.55
CA LEU A 77 10.41 7.55 -21.09
C LEU A 77 10.10 6.24 -20.39
N ASP A 78 11.07 5.75 -19.64
CA ASP A 78 10.90 4.67 -18.67
C ASP A 78 10.69 5.26 -17.28
N VAL A 79 9.63 4.83 -16.59
CA VAL A 79 9.30 5.34 -15.24
C VAL A 79 9.31 4.18 -14.25
N TYR A 80 10.12 4.28 -13.20
CA TYR A 80 10.22 3.25 -12.15
C TYR A 80 10.34 3.88 -10.78
N THR A 81 9.96 3.14 -9.73
CA THR A 81 10.49 3.41 -8.39
C THR A 81 11.90 2.86 -8.24
N ILE A 82 12.65 3.26 -7.21
CA ILE A 82 13.99 2.70 -6.95
C ILE A 82 13.93 1.16 -6.82
N HIS A 83 13.02 0.61 -5.99
CA HIS A 83 12.81 -0.85 -5.90
C HIS A 83 12.36 -1.46 -7.23
N GLY A 84 11.46 -0.80 -7.95
CA GLY A 84 10.96 -1.27 -9.24
C GLY A 84 12.06 -1.35 -10.30
N PHE A 85 12.94 -0.35 -10.35
CA PHE A 85 14.07 -0.30 -11.27
C PHE A 85 15.11 -1.35 -10.89
N ALA A 86 15.42 -1.48 -9.60
CA ALA A 86 16.31 -2.51 -9.08
C ALA A 86 15.86 -3.93 -9.48
N GLY A 87 14.57 -4.22 -9.35
CA GLY A 87 14.00 -5.50 -9.78
C GLY A 87 14.02 -5.69 -11.31
N TYR A 88 13.78 -4.62 -12.08
CA TYR A 88 13.88 -4.66 -13.55
C TYR A 88 15.30 -4.98 -14.03
N VAL A 89 16.30 -4.25 -13.51
CA VAL A 89 17.71 -4.42 -13.88
C VAL A 89 18.16 -5.85 -13.58
N THR A 90 17.98 -6.29 -12.33
CA THR A 90 18.48 -7.60 -11.86
C THR A 90 17.59 -8.79 -12.17
N ASN A 91 16.46 -8.56 -12.84
CA ASN A 91 15.44 -9.59 -13.07
C ASN A 91 15.02 -10.32 -11.77
N SER A 92 14.88 -9.57 -10.68
CA SER A 92 14.62 -10.09 -9.35
C SER A 92 13.46 -9.38 -8.66
N LEU A 93 12.85 -10.03 -7.68
CA LEU A 93 11.72 -9.48 -6.95
C LEU A 93 12.20 -8.65 -5.76
N VAL A 94 12.27 -7.33 -5.93
CA VAL A 94 12.68 -6.39 -4.88
C VAL A 94 11.43 -5.80 -4.21
N LYS A 95 11.09 -6.30 -3.02
CA LYS A 95 9.85 -5.89 -2.31
C LYS A 95 10.07 -4.87 -1.18
N ASN A 96 11.27 -4.84 -0.62
CA ASN A 96 11.60 -4.08 0.58
C ASN A 96 13.08 -3.69 0.61
N ASP A 97 13.47 -2.90 1.60
CA ASP A 97 14.83 -2.38 1.74
C ASP A 97 15.85 -3.49 2.03
N GLU A 98 15.45 -4.57 2.70
CA GLU A 98 16.31 -5.75 2.88
C GLU A 98 16.70 -6.39 1.53
N SER A 99 15.77 -6.42 0.58
CA SER A 99 16.03 -6.90 -0.79
C SER A 99 16.99 -5.97 -1.54
N LEU A 100 16.91 -4.65 -1.31
CA LEU A 100 17.85 -3.68 -1.87
C LEU A 100 19.26 -3.86 -1.31
N ILE A 101 19.41 -4.05 0.00
CA ILE A 101 20.72 -4.34 0.63
C ILE A 101 21.37 -5.57 0.00
N LYS A 102 20.61 -6.66 -0.18
CA LYS A 102 21.10 -7.88 -0.85
C LYS A 102 21.58 -7.60 -2.27
N MET A 103 20.89 -6.71 -2.98
CA MET A 103 21.31 -6.30 -4.31
C MET A 103 22.56 -5.42 -4.27
N LEU A 104 22.70 -4.54 -3.28
CA LEU A 104 23.89 -3.71 -3.12
C LEU A 104 25.14 -4.58 -2.95
N ALA A 105 25.03 -5.69 -2.24
CA ALA A 105 26.11 -6.66 -2.04
C ALA A 105 26.51 -7.48 -3.28
N LYS A 106 25.65 -7.62 -4.29
CA LYS A 106 25.89 -8.46 -5.48
C LYS A 106 26.48 -7.67 -6.62
N GLU A 107 27.53 -8.16 -7.28
CA GLU A 107 27.99 -7.53 -8.52
C GLU A 107 26.92 -7.61 -9.63
N LEU A 108 26.86 -6.58 -10.48
CA LEU A 108 25.95 -6.56 -11.63
C LEU A 108 26.55 -7.42 -12.75
N SER A 109 25.77 -8.36 -13.26
CA SER A 109 26.15 -9.17 -14.42
C SER A 109 26.18 -8.34 -15.71
N GLU A 110 26.84 -8.84 -16.75
CA GLU A 110 26.82 -8.19 -18.07
C GLU A 110 25.38 -8.06 -18.63
N SER A 111 24.51 -9.03 -18.35
CA SER A 111 23.09 -8.94 -18.72
C SER A 111 22.33 -7.83 -17.96
N ASP A 112 22.74 -7.53 -16.73
CA ASP A 112 22.14 -6.44 -15.96
C ASP A 112 22.59 -5.09 -16.53
N LYS A 113 23.88 -4.95 -16.84
CA LYS A 113 24.47 -3.74 -17.44
C LYS A 113 23.83 -3.39 -18.79
N TYR A 114 23.46 -4.38 -19.60
CA TYR A 114 22.78 -4.14 -20.88
C TYR A 114 21.45 -3.37 -20.75
N LYS A 115 20.74 -3.53 -19.62
CA LYS A 115 19.50 -2.78 -19.35
C LYS A 115 19.76 -1.34 -18.92
N LEU A 116 20.98 -1.01 -18.52
CA LEU A 116 21.42 0.30 -18.06
C LEU A 116 21.94 1.13 -19.24
N ASN A 117 21.07 1.41 -20.20
CA ASN A 117 21.40 2.27 -21.34
C ASN A 117 20.37 3.39 -21.45
N TYR A 118 20.75 4.57 -20.99
CA TYR A 118 19.93 5.79 -20.94
C TYR A 118 20.81 7.01 -21.22
N ASP A 119 20.25 8.02 -21.90
CA ASP A 119 20.94 9.26 -22.24
C ASP A 119 20.67 10.38 -21.22
N LEU A 120 19.49 10.33 -20.61
CA LEU A 120 19.04 11.32 -19.62
C LEU A 120 18.36 10.60 -18.46
N ILE A 121 18.81 10.85 -17.24
CA ILE A 121 18.27 10.22 -16.04
C ILE A 121 17.74 11.31 -15.12
N ILE A 122 16.48 11.17 -14.74
CA ILE A 122 15.76 12.08 -13.87
C ILE A 122 15.54 11.38 -12.53
N LEU A 123 16.09 11.96 -11.46
CA LEU A 123 15.84 11.53 -10.10
C LEU A 123 14.85 12.51 -9.44
N ASP A 124 13.68 12.02 -9.01
CA ASP A 124 12.65 12.84 -8.38
C ASP A 124 12.61 12.62 -6.86
N GLU A 125 12.26 13.69 -6.14
CA GLU A 125 12.25 13.78 -4.67
C GLU A 125 13.59 13.35 -4.01
N CYS A 126 14.73 13.77 -4.57
CA CYS A 126 16.05 13.40 -4.04
C CYS A 126 16.31 13.84 -2.60
N GLN A 127 15.60 14.85 -2.09
CA GLN A 127 15.70 15.24 -0.69
C GLN A 127 15.20 14.15 0.28
N ASP A 128 14.41 13.18 -0.20
CA ASP A 128 13.93 12.05 0.60
C ASP A 128 14.83 10.81 0.46
N PHE A 129 15.99 10.92 -0.21
CA PHE A 129 16.93 9.81 -0.30
C PHE A 129 17.48 9.47 1.08
N THR A 130 17.59 8.18 1.34
CA THR A 130 18.34 7.60 2.47
C THR A 130 19.70 7.11 1.96
N PRO A 131 20.66 6.80 2.85
CA PRO A 131 21.93 6.17 2.45
C PRO A 131 21.77 4.98 1.50
N LEU A 132 20.80 4.10 1.81
CA LEU A 132 20.50 2.93 0.98
C LEU A 132 20.04 3.32 -0.43
N TYR A 133 19.17 4.33 -0.56
CA TYR A 133 18.67 4.75 -1.86
C TYR A 133 19.77 5.40 -2.70
N PHE A 134 20.60 6.22 -2.07
CA PHE A 134 21.76 6.82 -2.71
C PHE A 134 22.71 5.76 -3.25
N ASP A 135 23.15 4.80 -2.42
CA ASP A 135 24.09 3.76 -2.86
C ASP A 135 23.55 2.89 -3.99
N ILE A 136 22.27 2.54 -3.95
CA ILE A 136 21.61 1.75 -5.00
C ILE A 136 21.57 2.53 -6.32
N VAL A 137 21.21 3.81 -6.27
CA VAL A 137 21.16 4.66 -7.45
C VAL A 137 22.56 4.85 -8.01
N THR A 138 23.54 5.21 -7.19
CA THR A 138 24.94 5.40 -7.59
C THR A 138 25.54 4.12 -8.19
N LYS A 139 25.20 2.95 -7.65
CA LYS A 139 25.58 1.66 -8.23
C LYS A 139 25.08 1.48 -9.67
N PHE A 140 23.84 1.88 -9.96
CA PHE A 140 23.32 1.82 -11.32
C PHE A 140 23.91 2.89 -12.23
N LEU A 141 24.09 4.11 -11.73
CA LEU A 141 24.73 5.19 -12.47
C LEU A 141 26.15 4.82 -12.91
N ASN A 142 26.94 4.24 -12.00
CA ASN A 142 28.31 3.79 -12.28
C ASN A 142 28.38 2.62 -13.29
N ALA A 143 27.26 1.92 -13.50
CA ALA A 143 27.15 0.78 -14.42
C ALA A 143 26.43 1.12 -15.73
N MET A 144 26.15 2.40 -15.99
CA MET A 144 25.52 2.84 -17.24
C MET A 144 26.42 2.57 -18.45
N ALA A 145 25.86 1.95 -19.48
CA ALA A 145 26.54 1.65 -20.73
C ALA A 145 26.90 2.92 -21.53
N ASN A 146 26.07 3.98 -21.42
CA ASN A 146 26.40 5.29 -21.96
C ASN A 146 27.19 6.09 -20.89
N PRO A 147 28.51 6.28 -21.01
CA PRO A 147 29.29 7.03 -20.01
C PRO A 147 29.01 8.55 -20.02
N ASN A 148 28.30 9.05 -21.03
CA ASN A 148 27.94 10.45 -21.21
C ASN A 148 26.44 10.71 -20.94
N TYR A 149 25.83 9.93 -20.03
CA TYR A 149 24.48 10.23 -19.57
C TYR A 149 24.44 11.56 -18.84
N GLN A 150 23.36 12.32 -19.00
CA GLN A 150 23.10 13.53 -18.24
C GLN A 150 22.13 13.27 -17.08
N LEU A 151 22.33 13.98 -15.97
CA LEU A 151 21.48 13.91 -14.78
C LEU A 151 20.58 15.13 -14.64
N ILE A 152 19.34 14.90 -14.25
CA ILE A 152 18.44 15.93 -13.73
C ILE A 152 17.97 15.50 -12.35
N ILE A 153 18.22 16.34 -11.35
CA ILE A 153 17.83 16.10 -9.96
C ILE A 153 16.70 17.03 -9.61
N PHE A 154 15.51 16.49 -9.36
CA PHE A 154 14.35 17.22 -8.89
C PHE A 154 14.15 16.99 -7.39
N GLY A 155 13.79 18.06 -6.69
CA GLY A 155 13.37 17.95 -5.30
C GLY A 155 12.90 19.27 -4.73
N ASP A 156 12.46 19.24 -3.48
CA ASP A 156 12.12 20.41 -2.67
C ASP A 156 12.72 20.22 -1.28
N GLU A 157 13.81 20.93 -0.99
CA GLU A 157 14.50 20.85 0.31
C GLU A 157 13.55 21.02 1.50
N ARG A 158 12.52 21.89 1.36
CA ARG A 158 11.56 22.18 2.44
C ARG A 158 10.49 21.12 2.61
N GLN A 159 10.47 20.10 1.76
CA GLN A 159 9.62 18.94 1.92
C GLN A 159 10.37 17.73 2.50
N CYS A 160 11.65 17.85 2.86
CA CYS A 160 12.38 16.78 3.55
C CYS A 160 11.88 16.63 4.99
N ILE A 161 10.96 15.69 5.22
CA ILE A 161 10.30 15.45 6.53
C ILE A 161 10.47 14.02 7.03
N TYR A 162 11.24 13.18 6.33
CA TYR A 162 11.46 11.77 6.70
C TYR A 162 12.83 11.55 7.36
N GLY A 163 13.40 12.58 8.02
CA GLY A 163 14.73 12.50 8.63
C GLY A 163 14.86 11.42 9.72
N PHE A 164 13.77 11.06 10.39
CA PHE A 164 13.74 9.93 11.32
C PHE A 164 13.93 8.56 10.65
N MET A 165 13.83 8.49 9.31
CA MET A 165 14.18 7.34 8.46
C MET A 165 15.53 7.55 7.75
N GLU A 166 16.38 8.45 8.24
CA GLU A 166 17.68 8.82 7.65
C GLU A 166 17.57 9.55 6.29
N ALA A 167 16.41 10.12 5.96
CA ALA A 167 16.31 10.99 4.79
C ALA A 167 17.06 12.31 5.02
N ASP A 168 17.80 12.78 4.02
CA ASP A 168 18.64 13.98 4.13
C ASP A 168 18.52 14.88 2.90
N SER A 169 18.19 16.16 3.10
CA SER A 169 18.04 17.11 2.00
C SER A 169 19.33 17.37 1.23
N ARG A 170 20.49 17.02 1.79
CA ARG A 170 21.80 17.17 1.14
C ARG A 170 21.98 16.29 -0.09
N TYR A 171 21.22 15.19 -0.22
CA TYR A 171 21.16 14.44 -1.47
C TYR A 171 20.60 15.26 -2.64
N LEU A 172 19.78 16.28 -2.35
CA LEU A 172 19.36 17.31 -3.31
C LEU A 172 20.37 18.47 -3.33
N THR A 173 20.62 19.12 -2.20
CA THR A 173 21.35 20.41 -2.18
C THR A 173 22.83 20.29 -2.55
N LEU A 174 23.46 19.13 -2.31
CA LEU A 174 24.85 18.83 -2.66
C LEU A 174 24.98 17.83 -3.82
N ALA A 175 23.92 17.65 -4.63
CA ALA A 175 23.92 16.68 -5.74
C ALA A 175 25.11 16.83 -6.69
N ASP A 176 25.55 18.07 -6.93
CA ASP A 176 26.71 18.42 -7.77
C ASP A 176 28.06 17.94 -7.23
N LYS A 177 28.14 17.63 -5.94
CA LYS A 177 29.35 17.15 -5.27
C LYS A 177 29.34 15.65 -5.02
N ILE A 178 28.19 15.01 -5.03
CA ILE A 178 28.03 13.58 -4.67
C ILE A 178 27.71 12.70 -5.87
N PHE A 179 27.11 13.24 -6.93
CA PHE A 179 26.89 12.54 -8.20
C PHE A 179 27.93 13.00 -9.22
N ILE A 180 28.98 12.18 -9.39
CA ILE A 180 30.13 12.50 -10.24
C ILE A 180 29.98 11.79 -11.59
N ASN A 181 30.03 12.55 -12.68
CA ASN A 181 30.18 12.04 -14.05
C ASN A 181 30.92 13.09 -14.91
N ASN A 182 30.99 12.87 -16.22
CA ASN A 182 31.74 13.73 -17.16
C ASN A 182 31.10 15.11 -17.43
N HIS A 183 29.93 15.39 -16.86
CA HIS A 183 29.18 16.62 -17.13
C HIS A 183 29.32 17.64 -15.99
N LYS A 184 29.47 18.92 -16.35
CA LYS A 184 29.41 20.02 -15.39
C LYS A 184 27.99 20.18 -14.85
N TRP A 185 27.86 20.74 -13.65
CA TRP A 185 26.56 21.00 -13.03
C TRP A 185 26.11 22.44 -13.20
N THR A 186 24.80 22.63 -13.34
CA THR A 186 24.12 23.90 -13.18
C THR A 186 22.95 23.76 -12.20
N THR A 187 22.55 24.87 -11.57
CA THR A 187 21.45 24.89 -10.61
C THR A 187 20.32 25.77 -11.11
N ARG A 188 19.10 25.27 -11.03
CA ARG A 188 17.86 25.98 -11.35
C ARG A 188 16.92 25.97 -10.16
N GLU A 189 16.08 27.01 -10.09
CA GLU A 189 15.03 27.12 -9.07
C GLU A 189 13.67 27.24 -9.75
N LEU A 190 12.73 26.35 -9.40
CA LEU A 190 11.34 26.47 -9.83
C LEU A 190 10.52 27.09 -8.69
N LYS A 191 10.41 28.43 -8.68
CA LYS A 191 9.70 29.20 -7.64
C LYS A 191 8.20 29.33 -7.87
N ASN A 192 7.75 29.04 -9.08
CA ASN A 192 6.37 29.18 -9.52
C ASN A 192 5.57 27.92 -9.14
N SER A 193 4.46 28.09 -8.42
CA SER A 193 3.52 27.05 -8.04
C SER A 193 2.24 27.16 -8.86
N TYR A 194 1.84 26.04 -9.46
CA TYR A 194 0.59 25.89 -10.20
C TYR A 194 -0.54 25.35 -9.31
N ARG A 195 -0.21 24.95 -8.08
CA ARG A 195 -1.15 24.39 -7.08
C ARG A 195 -1.69 25.47 -6.16
N VAL A 196 -0.77 26.22 -5.54
CA VAL A 196 -1.03 27.09 -4.39
C VAL A 196 -1.46 28.47 -4.87
N LYS A 197 -2.54 29.03 -4.31
CA LYS A 197 -3.02 30.38 -4.63
C LYS A 197 -2.09 31.47 -4.07
N GLU A 198 -2.23 32.68 -4.61
CA GLU A 198 -1.43 33.85 -4.25
C GLU A 198 -1.47 34.16 -2.75
N GLU A 199 -2.64 34.16 -2.14
CA GLU A 199 -2.83 34.50 -0.72
C GLU A 199 -2.10 33.52 0.21
N VAL A 200 -2.10 32.23 -0.14
CA VAL A 200 -1.37 31.20 0.60
C VAL A 200 0.14 31.33 0.37
N CYS A 201 0.57 31.65 -0.86
CA CYS A 201 1.98 31.91 -1.15
C CYS A 201 2.51 33.10 -0.33
N GLU A 202 1.76 34.20 -0.25
CA GLU A 202 2.13 35.37 0.53
C GLU A 202 2.16 35.08 2.03
N PHE A 203 1.20 34.30 2.54
CA PHE A 203 1.22 33.83 3.92
C PHE A 203 2.48 33.02 4.24
N VAL A 204 2.82 32.05 3.38
CA VAL A 204 4.04 31.25 3.50
C VAL A 204 5.30 32.12 3.41
N ASN A 205 5.39 33.01 2.42
CA ASN A 205 6.54 33.90 2.22
C ASN A 205 6.79 34.78 3.44
N LYS A 206 5.73 35.31 4.06
CA LYS A 206 5.87 36.14 5.26
C LYS A 206 6.39 35.34 6.44
N ILE A 207 5.83 34.17 6.70
CA ILE A 207 6.25 33.29 7.81
C ILE A 207 7.74 32.92 7.68
N TYR A 208 8.22 32.73 6.44
CA TYR A 208 9.63 32.46 6.16
C TYR A 208 10.51 33.73 6.07
N GLY A 209 9.93 34.93 6.18
CA GLY A 209 10.63 36.21 6.06
C GLY A 209 11.21 36.52 4.67
N LYS A 210 10.90 35.72 3.65
CA LYS A 210 11.45 35.85 2.29
C LYS A 210 10.52 35.24 1.24
N SER A 211 10.59 35.72 -0.01
CA SER A 211 9.80 35.20 -1.13
C SER A 211 10.35 33.87 -1.62
N ILE A 212 9.87 32.76 -1.04
CA ILE A 212 10.26 31.39 -1.40
C ILE A 212 9.35 30.76 -2.47
N ILE A 213 8.08 31.17 -2.55
CA ILE A 213 7.07 30.58 -3.44
C ILE A 213 6.22 31.67 -4.11
N LYS A 214 5.88 31.47 -5.38
CA LYS A 214 5.04 32.38 -6.18
C LYS A 214 3.88 31.61 -6.79
N SER A 215 2.68 32.19 -6.83
CA SER A 215 1.54 31.60 -7.51
C SER A 215 1.55 31.94 -9.00
N VAL A 216 1.26 30.97 -9.86
CA VAL A 216 0.92 31.21 -11.28
C VAL A 216 -0.59 31.34 -11.49
N ARG A 217 -1.38 31.01 -10.46
CA ARG A 217 -2.83 31.17 -10.50
C ARG A 217 -3.14 32.65 -10.25
N GLU A 218 -3.28 33.42 -11.33
CA GLU A 218 -3.76 34.79 -11.24
C GLU A 218 -5.20 34.81 -10.71
N SER A 219 -5.45 35.70 -9.76
CA SER A 219 -6.80 36.08 -9.37
C SER A 219 -7.44 36.80 -10.56
N LYS A 220 -8.41 36.15 -11.23
CA LYS A 220 -9.06 36.64 -12.47
C LYS A 220 -9.72 38.03 -12.35
N ASP A 221 -9.84 38.57 -11.15
CA ASP A 221 -10.27 39.94 -10.88
C ASP A 221 -9.42 40.57 -9.76
N ARG A 222 -8.43 41.40 -10.11
CA ARG A 222 -7.66 42.18 -9.11
C ARG A 222 -8.54 43.20 -8.33
N LYS A 223 -9.80 43.40 -8.73
CA LYS A 223 -10.74 44.38 -8.15
C LYS A 223 -11.83 43.79 -7.25
N LEU A 224 -12.01 42.47 -7.16
CA LEU A 224 -13.09 41.85 -6.36
C LEU A 224 -12.56 40.70 -5.48
N VAL A 225 -12.37 41.03 -4.19
CA VAL A 225 -12.18 40.15 -3.02
C VAL A 225 -11.14 39.02 -3.18
N LYS A 226 -9.91 39.27 -2.68
CA LYS A 226 -8.89 38.22 -2.45
C LYS A 226 -9.46 37.14 -1.53
N ASP A 227 -9.28 35.87 -1.88
CA ASP A 227 -9.84 34.72 -1.17
C ASP A 227 -8.87 34.38 -0.01
N LYS A 228 -8.86 35.25 1.02
CA LYS A 228 -7.88 35.31 2.11
C LYS A 228 -7.70 33.98 2.85
N VAL A 229 -6.49 33.75 3.36
CA VAL A 229 -6.21 32.69 4.35
C VAL A 229 -7.04 32.98 5.59
N LYS A 230 -7.82 31.99 6.05
CA LYS A 230 -8.65 32.14 7.25
C LYS A 230 -7.83 31.76 8.47
N TYR A 231 -7.56 32.71 9.35
CA TYR A 231 -6.88 32.48 10.62
C TYR A 231 -7.93 32.36 11.73
N CYS A 232 -8.28 31.13 12.08
CA CYS A 232 -9.39 30.79 12.96
C CYS A 232 -8.91 30.61 14.40
N TYR A 233 -9.33 31.53 15.26
CA TYR A 233 -9.15 31.44 16.70
C TYR A 233 -10.31 30.64 17.30
N TRP A 234 -10.00 29.51 17.91
CA TRP A 234 -10.98 28.64 18.56
C TRP A 234 -10.47 28.25 19.93
N TYR A 235 -11.35 27.77 20.82
CA TYR A 235 -10.94 27.33 22.15
C TYR A 235 -11.29 25.85 22.34
N SER A 236 -10.27 25.02 22.54
CA SER A 236 -10.43 23.57 22.61
C SER A 236 -11.18 23.07 23.85
N ASN A 237 -11.47 23.91 24.83
CA ASN A 237 -12.33 23.58 25.97
C ASN A 237 -13.72 24.25 25.91
N ASP A 238 -14.08 24.87 24.79
CA ASP A 238 -15.40 25.47 24.59
C ASP A 238 -16.19 24.69 23.54
N SER A 239 -17.29 24.07 23.96
CA SER A 239 -18.19 23.32 23.07
C SER A 239 -18.76 24.16 21.94
N HIS A 240 -18.96 25.48 22.14
CA HIS A 240 -19.46 26.33 21.07
C HIS A 240 -18.45 26.47 19.94
N SER A 241 -17.17 26.70 20.29
CA SER A 241 -16.06 26.72 19.33
C SER A 241 -16.00 25.44 18.48
N TYR A 242 -16.19 24.25 19.07
CA TYR A 242 -16.23 22.99 18.31
C TYR A 242 -17.32 22.97 17.25
N VAL A 243 -18.54 23.35 17.64
CA VAL A 243 -19.69 23.35 16.74
C VAL A 243 -19.45 24.30 15.59
N GLN A 244 -18.93 25.50 15.86
CA GLN A 244 -18.62 26.45 14.79
C GLN A 244 -17.57 25.91 13.80
N VAL A 245 -16.50 25.28 14.31
CA VAL A 245 -15.48 24.65 13.45
C VAL A 245 -16.09 23.51 12.62
N ALA A 246 -16.92 22.67 13.24
CA ALA A 246 -17.62 21.60 12.55
C ALA A 246 -18.56 22.15 11.47
N GLU A 247 -19.33 23.19 11.76
CA GLU A 247 -20.22 23.85 10.79
C GLU A 247 -19.44 24.44 9.60
N MET A 248 -18.29 25.06 9.83
CA MET A 248 -17.41 25.56 8.76
C MET A 248 -16.93 24.44 7.84
N ILE A 249 -16.53 23.30 8.43
CA ILE A 249 -16.10 22.12 7.67
C ILE A 249 -17.28 21.53 6.89
N VAL A 250 -18.45 21.39 7.52
CA VAL A 250 -19.68 20.91 6.89
C VAL A 250 -20.09 21.80 5.72
N GLU A 251 -20.00 23.12 5.85
CA GLU A 251 -20.28 24.05 4.76
C GLU A 251 -19.39 23.77 3.53
N LYS A 252 -18.09 23.49 3.73
CA LYS A 252 -17.21 23.10 2.62
C LYS A 252 -17.54 21.72 2.06
N ILE A 253 -17.90 20.76 2.90
CA ILE A 253 -18.32 19.42 2.46
C ILE A 253 -19.59 19.48 1.60
N LEU A 254 -20.56 20.32 1.98
CA LEU A 254 -21.80 20.51 1.23
C LEU A 254 -21.55 21.22 -0.11
N LYS A 255 -20.63 22.20 -0.13
CA LYS A 255 -20.32 22.99 -1.32
C LYS A 255 -19.42 22.25 -2.32
N ASP A 256 -18.31 21.71 -1.85
CA ASP A 256 -17.23 21.20 -2.70
C ASP A 256 -17.15 19.66 -2.70
N GLY A 257 -17.81 18.99 -1.75
CA GLY A 257 -17.74 17.54 -1.55
C GLY A 257 -16.72 17.12 -0.49
N GLU A 258 -16.98 15.99 0.18
CA GLU A 258 -16.13 15.46 1.25
C GLU A 258 -14.70 15.11 0.81
N GLU A 259 -14.54 14.67 -0.46
CA GLU A 259 -13.22 14.36 -1.01
C GLU A 259 -12.35 15.62 -1.20
N GLU A 260 -12.93 16.82 -1.19
CA GLU A 260 -12.24 18.08 -1.45
C GLU A 260 -11.81 18.80 -0.17
N VAL A 261 -12.03 18.17 0.98
CA VAL A 261 -11.73 18.70 2.31
C VAL A 261 -10.66 17.84 2.98
N PHE A 262 -9.71 18.51 3.62
CA PHE A 262 -8.62 17.90 4.36
C PHE A 262 -8.56 18.46 5.78
N ILE A 263 -8.45 17.58 6.77
CA ILE A 263 -8.14 17.95 8.15
C ILE A 263 -6.74 17.42 8.44
N ILE A 264 -5.82 18.33 8.76
CA ILE A 264 -4.42 18.02 9.03
C ILE A 264 -4.07 18.43 10.45
N ALA A 265 -3.36 17.58 11.18
CA ALA A 265 -2.75 17.94 12.46
C ALA A 265 -1.38 17.26 12.62
N PRO A 266 -0.50 17.69 13.54
CA PRO A 266 0.78 17.03 13.80
C PRO A 266 0.62 15.59 14.29
N SER A 267 -0.49 15.27 14.97
CA SER A 267 -0.85 13.92 15.41
C SER A 267 -2.37 13.78 15.46
N ILE A 268 -2.91 12.67 14.94
CA ILE A 268 -4.35 12.37 15.02
C ILE A 268 -4.69 11.57 16.28
N SER A 269 -4.02 10.45 16.52
CA SER A 269 -4.37 9.49 17.59
C SER A 269 -4.23 10.07 19.01
N LYS A 270 -3.31 11.01 19.22
CA LYS A 270 -3.10 11.68 20.51
C LYS A 270 -3.91 12.98 20.67
N ASN A 271 -4.62 13.41 19.63
CA ASN A 271 -5.39 14.65 19.64
C ASN A 271 -6.88 14.35 19.88
N PHE A 272 -7.28 14.45 21.15
CA PHE A 272 -8.65 14.22 21.58
C PHE A 272 -9.68 15.12 20.86
N TYR A 273 -9.27 16.34 20.50
CA TYR A 273 -10.15 17.33 19.92
C TYR A 273 -10.60 16.97 18.50
N ILE A 274 -9.69 16.40 17.71
CA ILE A 274 -10.04 15.87 16.37
C ILE A 274 -11.09 14.76 16.49
N SER A 275 -10.99 13.92 17.53
CA SER A 275 -11.97 12.86 17.77
C SER A 275 -13.37 13.38 18.08
N GLN A 276 -13.47 14.49 18.82
CA GLN A 276 -14.76 15.16 19.09
C GLN A 276 -15.31 15.79 17.81
N LEU A 277 -14.47 16.53 17.08
CA LEU A 277 -14.84 17.20 15.84
C LEU A 277 -15.45 16.25 14.79
N ILE A 278 -14.92 15.02 14.67
CA ILE A 278 -15.48 13.98 13.79
C ILE A 278 -16.93 13.64 14.15
N GLU A 279 -17.26 13.57 15.44
CA GLU A 279 -18.64 13.32 15.89
C GLU A 279 -19.54 14.46 15.47
N ASP A 280 -19.12 15.68 15.74
CA ASP A 280 -19.93 16.87 15.51
C ASP A 280 -20.20 17.07 14.01
N ILE A 281 -19.18 16.87 13.16
CA ILE A 281 -19.36 16.87 11.70
C ILE A 281 -20.40 15.83 11.26
N LYS A 282 -20.29 14.59 11.77
CA LYS A 282 -21.23 13.52 11.42
C LYS A 282 -22.64 13.84 11.92
N LEU A 283 -22.77 14.34 13.15
CA LEU A 283 -24.04 14.69 13.78
C LEU A 283 -24.75 15.79 12.99
N ILE A 284 -24.04 16.88 12.67
CA ILE A 284 -24.60 18.01 11.91
C ILE A 284 -25.06 17.57 10.53
N LEU A 285 -24.24 16.80 9.79
CA LEU A 285 -24.60 16.31 8.45
C LEU A 285 -25.83 15.38 8.49
N ASN A 286 -25.89 14.48 9.47
CA ASN A 286 -27.00 13.54 9.61
C ASN A 286 -28.29 14.26 10.05
N GLU A 287 -28.25 15.05 11.11
CA GLU A 287 -29.46 15.64 11.72
C GLU A 287 -30.00 16.84 10.93
N LYS A 288 -29.11 17.70 10.40
CA LYS A 288 -29.52 18.95 9.73
C LYS A 288 -29.68 18.80 8.22
N TYR A 289 -28.94 17.87 7.60
CA TYR A 289 -28.88 17.74 6.14
C TYR A 289 -29.26 16.35 5.61
N ASN A 290 -29.56 15.38 6.49
CA ASN A 290 -29.85 14.00 6.13
C ASN A 290 -28.80 13.40 5.16
N LYS A 291 -27.53 13.75 5.38
CA LYS A 291 -26.39 13.34 4.54
C LYS A 291 -25.45 12.47 5.35
N ASP A 292 -25.25 11.23 4.91
CA ASP A 292 -24.21 10.37 5.46
C ASP A 292 -22.80 10.86 5.09
N ILE A 293 -21.86 10.61 5.99
CA ILE A 293 -20.43 10.88 5.80
C ILE A 293 -19.55 9.73 6.28
N TYR A 294 -18.46 9.53 5.55
CA TYR A 294 -17.42 8.56 5.82
C TYR A 294 -16.08 9.28 5.99
N PHE A 295 -15.19 8.71 6.80
CA PHE A 295 -13.92 9.29 7.21
C PHE A 295 -12.79 8.31 6.93
N PHE A 296 -11.68 8.84 6.44
CA PHE A 296 -10.41 8.13 6.42
C PHE A 296 -9.48 8.78 7.44
N ILE A 297 -9.09 8.03 8.46
CA ILE A 297 -8.06 8.43 9.42
C ILE A 297 -6.80 7.64 9.15
N THR A 298 -5.67 8.35 9.07
CA THR A 298 -4.38 7.71 9.14
C THR A 298 -4.05 7.23 10.55
N LYS A 299 -3.74 5.93 10.69
CA LYS A 299 -3.54 5.29 12.00
C LYS A 299 -2.13 5.49 12.55
N ASN A 300 -1.11 5.66 11.69
CA ASN A 300 0.27 5.99 12.08
C ASN A 300 0.94 6.87 11.02
N ASP A 301 1.92 7.71 11.38
CA ASP A 301 2.64 8.66 10.50
C ASP A 301 3.33 8.07 9.25
N LEU A 302 3.46 6.74 9.14
CA LEU A 302 4.14 6.06 8.04
C LEU A 302 3.26 5.19 7.14
N ASP A 303 1.97 5.00 7.47
CA ASP A 303 1.08 4.25 6.59
C ASP A 303 0.85 5.08 5.33
N ARG A 304 1.73 4.97 4.33
CA ARG A 304 1.56 5.66 3.05
C ARG A 304 0.26 5.19 2.44
N ILE A 305 -0.61 6.14 2.12
CA ILE A 305 -1.92 5.80 1.59
C ILE A 305 -1.75 5.35 0.13
N ASN A 306 -1.48 4.07 -0.05
CA ASN A 306 -1.19 3.48 -1.35
C ASN A 306 -2.48 3.03 -2.07
N ASP A 307 -3.57 2.79 -1.33
CA ASP A 307 -4.85 2.35 -1.88
C ASP A 307 -5.86 3.51 -1.96
N LYS A 308 -6.10 4.01 -3.18
CA LYS A 308 -7.04 5.12 -3.44
C LYS A 308 -8.47 4.78 -3.02
N ASP A 309 -8.85 3.50 -3.06
CA ASP A 309 -10.23 3.10 -2.75
C ASP A 309 -10.56 3.29 -1.25
N LEU A 310 -9.54 3.31 -0.38
CA LEU A 310 -9.75 3.55 1.06
C LEU A 310 -10.05 5.02 1.38
N ILE A 311 -9.57 5.94 0.54
CA ILE A 311 -9.81 7.39 0.66
C ILE A 311 -11.08 7.82 -0.09
N LYS A 312 -11.37 7.15 -1.20
CA LYS A 312 -12.46 7.52 -2.12
C LYS A 312 -13.79 7.67 -1.38
N ASN A 313 -14.51 8.74 -1.68
CA ASN A 313 -15.78 9.16 -1.12
C ASN A 313 -15.75 9.42 0.40
N LYS A 314 -14.57 9.74 0.96
CA LYS A 314 -14.42 10.03 2.40
C LYS A 314 -13.77 11.39 2.65
N LEU A 315 -14.12 11.98 3.78
CA LEU A 315 -13.37 13.07 4.38
C LEU A 315 -12.05 12.53 4.93
N VAL A 316 -10.93 13.11 4.52
CA VAL A 316 -9.61 12.64 4.96
C VAL A 316 -9.08 13.48 6.11
N ILE A 317 -8.66 12.77 7.16
CA ILE A 317 -8.09 13.30 8.38
C ILE A 317 -6.72 12.63 8.56
N SER A 318 -5.66 13.42 8.52
CA SER A 318 -4.31 12.86 8.35
C SER A 318 -3.26 13.65 9.11
N THR A 319 -2.12 13.02 9.40
CA THR A 319 -0.96 13.74 9.91
C THR A 319 -0.22 14.47 8.80
N ILE A 320 0.59 15.47 9.16
CA ILE A 320 1.36 16.25 8.18
C ILE A 320 2.22 15.34 7.28
N HIS A 321 2.91 14.35 7.86
CA HIS A 321 3.79 13.43 7.12
C HIS A 321 3.08 12.71 5.98
N GLN A 322 1.90 12.16 6.27
CA GLN A 322 1.15 11.35 5.31
C GLN A 322 0.45 12.17 4.24
N THR A 323 0.31 13.48 4.46
CA THR A 323 -0.25 14.40 3.47
C THR A 323 0.75 14.82 2.39
N LYS A 324 2.05 14.52 2.57
CA LYS A 324 3.07 14.84 1.56
C LYS A 324 2.74 14.17 0.23
N GLY A 325 2.71 14.96 -0.83
CA GLY A 325 2.31 14.53 -2.17
C GLY A 325 0.80 14.54 -2.43
N MET A 326 -0.04 14.78 -1.42
CA MET A 326 -1.48 14.97 -1.57
C MET A 326 -1.85 16.45 -1.60
N GLU A 327 -3.04 16.77 -2.11
CA GLU A 327 -3.63 18.10 -2.11
C GLU A 327 -5.16 18.01 -2.08
N ARG A 328 -5.82 19.06 -1.60
CA ARG A 328 -7.29 19.23 -1.54
C ARG A 328 -7.66 20.69 -1.72
N LYS A 329 -8.89 20.98 -2.18
CA LYS A 329 -9.36 22.37 -2.31
C LYS A 329 -9.36 23.09 -0.97
N ASN A 330 -9.91 22.48 0.07
CA ASN A 330 -10.04 23.09 1.40
C ASN A 330 -9.18 22.33 2.41
N VAL A 331 -8.29 23.01 3.12
CA VAL A 331 -7.43 22.41 4.15
C VAL A 331 -7.61 23.14 5.47
N PHE A 332 -7.92 22.37 6.51
CA PHE A 332 -7.99 22.80 7.90
C PHE A 332 -6.77 22.27 8.65
N LEU A 333 -5.84 23.17 9.00
CA LEU A 333 -4.59 22.86 9.68
C LEU A 333 -4.72 23.15 11.17
N PHE A 334 -4.78 22.09 11.98
CA PHE A 334 -4.85 22.14 13.43
C PHE A 334 -3.49 22.22 14.10
N ASN A 335 -3.50 22.74 15.33
CA ASN A 335 -2.32 22.95 16.17
C ASN A 335 -1.31 23.90 15.53
N PHE A 336 -1.78 24.95 14.85
CA PHE A 336 -0.92 26.02 14.34
C PHE A 336 -0.67 27.07 15.44
N ASP A 337 -0.13 26.57 16.54
CA ASP A 337 0.12 27.26 17.81
C ASP A 337 1.19 26.46 18.58
N ALA A 338 1.58 26.91 19.77
CA ALA A 338 2.65 26.29 20.54
C ALA A 338 2.39 24.81 20.90
N SER A 339 1.14 24.31 20.80
CA SER A 339 0.85 22.88 20.97
C SER A 339 1.43 22.02 19.85
N TYR A 340 1.82 22.58 18.70
CA TYR A 340 2.62 21.91 17.68
C TYR A 340 3.83 21.22 18.31
N TYR A 341 4.54 21.89 19.23
CA TYR A 341 5.75 21.35 19.83
C TYR A 341 5.52 20.20 20.84
N LYS A 342 4.27 20.01 21.26
CA LYS A 342 3.85 18.87 22.09
C LYS A 342 3.61 17.61 21.26
N PHE A 343 3.10 17.78 20.04
CA PHE A 343 2.59 16.68 19.20
C PHE A 343 3.47 16.38 17.98
N GLY A 344 4.15 17.40 17.44
CA GLY A 344 5.09 17.34 16.32
C GLY A 344 6.54 17.35 16.81
N LYS A 345 7.35 18.30 16.30
CA LYS A 345 8.75 18.44 16.69
C LYS A 345 8.89 18.98 18.11
N LYS A 346 9.71 18.37 18.96
CA LYS A 346 9.76 18.71 20.40
C LYS A 346 10.50 20.02 20.74
N GLU A 347 11.28 20.55 19.81
CA GLU A 347 12.13 21.73 20.01
C GLU A 347 11.48 22.96 19.37
N ARG A 348 11.44 24.09 20.10
CA ARG A 348 10.97 25.38 19.57
C ARG A 348 11.99 25.98 18.61
N THR A 349 11.53 26.53 17.50
CA THR A 349 12.37 27.16 16.48
C THR A 349 11.83 28.54 16.08
N SER A 350 12.74 29.48 15.82
CA SER A 350 12.41 30.80 15.27
C SER A 350 12.16 30.79 13.76
N ILE A 351 12.42 29.65 13.11
CA ILE A 351 12.19 29.42 11.68
C ILE A 351 11.22 28.25 11.56
N PRO A 352 10.25 28.29 10.63
CA PRO A 352 9.31 27.21 10.45
C PRO A 352 9.99 25.91 10.02
N ASP A 353 9.55 24.80 10.57
CA ASP A 353 9.98 23.47 10.15
C ASP A 353 9.45 23.10 8.75
N ASN A 354 10.06 22.10 8.12
CA ASN A 354 9.65 21.56 6.83
C ASN A 354 8.21 21.00 6.87
N GLU A 355 7.80 20.41 7.99
CA GLU A 355 6.46 19.91 8.25
C GLU A 355 5.42 21.05 8.11
N ILE A 356 5.73 22.23 8.63
CA ILE A 356 4.87 23.40 8.50
C ILE A 356 4.75 23.82 7.02
N TYR A 357 5.86 23.83 6.27
CA TYR A 357 5.81 24.10 4.83
C TYR A 357 4.94 23.11 4.07
N VAL A 358 5.10 21.81 4.35
CA VAL A 358 4.28 20.76 3.74
C VAL A 358 2.81 20.99 4.06
N ALA A 359 2.46 21.21 5.32
CA ALA A 359 1.08 21.42 5.76
C ALA A 359 0.41 22.63 5.08
N LEU A 360 1.09 23.78 5.06
CA LEU A 360 0.57 25.02 4.46
C LEU A 360 0.36 24.91 2.94
N THR A 361 1.14 24.06 2.27
CA THR A 361 1.10 23.89 0.81
C THR A 361 0.18 22.77 0.31
N ARG A 362 -0.66 22.18 1.18
CA ARG A 362 -1.64 21.15 0.78
C ARG A 362 -2.93 21.74 0.18
N ALA A 363 -3.22 23.01 0.44
CA ALA A 363 -4.43 23.68 -0.04
C ALA A 363 -4.29 24.14 -1.50
N SER A 364 -5.20 23.70 -2.36
CA SER A 364 -5.30 24.21 -3.73
C SER A 364 -6.32 25.34 -3.87
N SER A 365 -7.17 25.60 -2.87
CA SER A 365 -8.13 26.71 -2.92
C SER A 365 -8.21 27.55 -1.65
N LYS A 366 -8.56 26.97 -0.50
CA LYS A 366 -8.72 27.70 0.77
C LYS A 366 -7.93 27.02 1.88
N LEU A 367 -7.18 27.82 2.62
CA LEU A 367 -6.43 27.40 3.80
C LEU A 367 -7.08 27.99 5.05
N TYR A 368 -7.41 27.11 5.98
CA TYR A 368 -7.93 27.43 7.30
C TYR A 368 -6.88 27.05 8.34
N ILE A 369 -6.37 28.04 9.04
CA ILE A 369 -5.40 27.89 10.12
C ILE A 369 -6.19 27.83 11.43
N MET A 370 -6.09 26.73 12.17
CA MET A 370 -6.78 26.56 13.44
C MET A 370 -5.79 26.77 14.59
N HIS A 371 -5.92 27.91 15.27
CA HIS A 371 -5.12 28.29 16.42
C HIS A 371 -5.98 28.17 17.68
N ASP A 372 -5.59 27.27 18.59
CA ASP A 372 -6.25 27.16 19.89
C ASP A 372 -5.75 28.27 20.82
N ILE A 373 -6.63 29.20 21.19
CA ILE A 373 -6.28 30.38 22.00
C ILE A 373 -5.81 30.03 23.42
N ALA A 374 -5.95 28.77 23.84
CA ALA A 374 -5.32 28.26 25.05
C ALA A 374 -3.79 28.20 24.97
N ASN A 375 -3.23 28.25 23.76
CA ASN A 375 -1.80 28.11 23.49
C ASN A 375 -1.19 29.41 22.97
N GLU A 376 0.11 29.56 23.15
CA GLU A 376 0.86 30.67 22.56
C GLU A 376 0.96 30.53 21.04
N TYR A 377 1.34 31.60 20.36
CA TYR A 377 1.66 31.55 18.94
C TYR A 377 2.97 30.78 18.70
N LEU A 378 3.13 30.24 17.50
CA LEU A 378 4.43 29.77 17.04
C LEU A 378 5.40 30.96 16.96
N ASP A 379 6.67 30.76 17.34
CA ASP A 379 7.63 31.86 17.52
C ASP A 379 7.90 32.66 16.23
N PHE A 380 7.70 32.05 15.06
CA PHE A 380 7.84 32.68 13.75
C PHE A 380 6.59 33.45 13.27
N ILE A 381 5.54 33.53 14.10
CA ILE A 381 4.31 34.25 13.77
C ILE A 381 4.32 35.66 14.37
N ASP A 382 4.34 36.66 13.48
CA ASP A 382 4.19 38.08 13.85
C ASP A 382 2.71 38.47 13.93
N LYS A 383 2.23 38.69 15.17
CA LYS A 383 0.86 39.12 15.45
C LYS A 383 0.52 40.47 14.82
N LYS A 384 1.46 41.43 14.80
CA LYS A 384 1.19 42.75 14.23
C LYS A 384 0.94 42.64 12.73
N TRP A 385 1.67 41.76 12.06
CA TRP A 385 1.44 41.46 10.67
C TRP A 385 0.12 40.74 10.43
N LEU A 386 -0.25 39.72 11.23
CA LEU A 386 -1.52 39.02 11.08
C LEU A 386 -2.70 40.01 11.06
N ASN A 387 -2.74 40.92 12.04
CA ASN A 387 -3.81 41.90 12.20
C ASN A 387 -3.87 42.96 11.08
N SER A 388 -2.76 43.20 10.39
CA SER A 388 -2.65 44.22 9.33
C SER A 388 -2.60 43.64 7.91
N SER A 389 -2.61 42.30 7.78
CA SER A 389 -2.41 41.63 6.50
C SER A 389 -3.64 41.70 5.60
N SER A 390 -3.43 42.08 4.33
CA SER A 390 -4.48 42.02 3.30
C SER A 390 -4.73 40.61 2.76
N TYR A 391 -3.92 39.62 3.17
CA TYR A 391 -4.01 38.22 2.72
C TYR A 391 -4.59 37.29 3.78
N VAL A 392 -4.78 37.77 5.01
CA VAL A 392 -5.31 37.02 6.14
C VAL A 392 -6.65 37.62 6.56
N GLU A 393 -7.59 36.76 6.88
CA GLU A 393 -8.84 37.10 7.53
C GLU A 393 -8.90 36.37 8.86
N GLU A 394 -8.87 37.14 9.94
CA GLU A 394 -9.01 36.62 11.29
C GLU A 394 -10.48 36.29 11.57
N MET A 395 -10.72 35.09 12.10
CA MET A 395 -12.04 34.61 12.46
C MET A 395 -12.03 34.20 13.93
N ASN A 396 -12.77 34.91 14.77
CA ASN A 396 -12.99 34.52 16.15
C ASN A 396 -14.16 33.55 16.22
N LEU A 397 -13.86 32.30 16.52
CA LEU A 397 -14.85 31.22 16.65
C LEU A 397 -15.27 30.98 18.11
N THR A 398 -14.79 31.83 19.02
CA THR A 398 -15.05 31.76 20.46
C THR A 398 -16.01 32.84 20.88
N ILE A 399 -16.89 32.57 21.86
CA ILE A 399 -17.74 33.61 22.46
C ILE A 399 -16.96 34.44 23.50
N TYR A 400 -15.82 33.94 23.99
CA TYR A 400 -15.07 34.55 25.09
C TYR A 400 -13.92 35.44 24.58
N ASN A 401 -14.12 36.75 24.58
CA ASN A 401 -13.06 37.71 24.23
C ASN A 401 -11.95 37.85 25.29
N ASN A 402 -12.15 37.34 26.51
CA ASN A 402 -11.25 37.51 27.66
C ASN A 402 -11.06 36.21 28.47
N ILE A 403 -10.57 35.14 27.84
CA ILE A 403 -10.10 33.98 28.61
C ILE A 403 -8.80 34.40 29.31
N LYS A 404 -8.82 34.48 30.64
CA LYS A 404 -7.58 34.48 31.42
C LYS A 404 -6.86 33.18 31.07
N ILE A 405 -5.80 33.29 30.28
CA ILE A 405 -4.83 32.23 30.05
C ILE A 405 -4.31 31.87 31.44
N SER A 406 -4.90 30.84 32.06
CA SER A 406 -4.27 30.26 33.23
C SER A 406 -2.99 29.66 32.69
N ASN A 407 -1.85 30.21 33.08
CA ASN A 407 -0.55 29.56 32.97
C ASN A 407 -0.60 28.26 33.80
N LYS A 408 -1.33 27.26 33.31
CA LYS A 408 -1.12 25.86 33.63
C LYS A 408 -0.20 25.29 32.56
N THR A 409 0.94 25.95 32.38
CA THR A 409 2.16 25.21 32.10
C THR A 409 2.42 24.36 33.36
N ASN A 410 2.77 23.09 33.15
CA ASN A 410 2.97 22.05 34.16
C ASN A 410 1.70 21.28 34.56
N ILE A 411 1.00 20.68 33.59
CA ILE A 411 0.74 19.25 33.80
C ILE A 411 2.10 18.60 33.63
N ASP A 412 2.65 18.19 34.76
CA ASP A 412 3.86 17.41 34.89
C ASP A 412 3.71 16.14 34.03
N VAL A 413 4.13 16.19 32.77
CA VAL A 413 4.15 15.03 31.85
C VAL A 413 5.27 14.04 32.24
N ASN A 414 5.88 14.23 33.41
CA ASN A 414 7.06 13.51 33.90
C ASN A 414 6.83 12.05 34.32
N LYS A 415 5.78 11.41 33.80
CA LYS A 415 5.82 9.96 33.57
C LYS A 415 5.70 9.73 32.08
N GLN A 416 6.85 9.77 31.39
CA GLN A 416 6.93 9.28 30.01
C GLN A 416 6.43 7.83 30.03
N PHE A 417 5.34 7.57 29.31
CA PHE A 417 4.78 6.24 29.18
C PHE A 417 5.02 5.78 27.74
N ALA A 418 5.56 4.59 27.58
CA ALA A 418 5.83 4.01 26.27
C ALA A 418 5.29 2.59 26.17
N ILE A 419 4.66 2.26 25.05
CA ILE A 419 4.23 0.89 24.75
C ILE A 419 5.32 0.24 23.91
N VAL A 420 5.65 -1.02 24.20
CA VAL A 420 6.72 -1.76 23.48
C VAL A 420 6.55 -1.69 21.95
N THR A 421 5.32 -1.80 21.46
CA THR A 421 5.03 -1.73 20.01
C THR A 421 5.40 -0.39 19.39
N ASP A 422 5.34 0.71 20.14
CA ASP A 422 5.70 2.03 19.63
C ASP A 422 7.22 2.28 19.70
N MET A 423 7.92 1.60 20.61
CA MET A 423 9.38 1.68 20.75
C MET A 423 10.12 1.06 19.57
N VAL A 424 9.56 0.00 18.97
CA VAL A 424 10.20 -0.77 17.88
C VAL A 424 9.81 -0.30 16.48
N LYS A 425 8.80 0.57 16.37
CA LYS A 425 8.39 1.17 15.09
C LYS A 425 9.38 2.26 14.66
N PHE A 426 9.61 2.37 13.36
CA PHE A 426 10.32 3.52 12.75
C PHE A 426 11.73 3.69 13.32
N LEU A 427 12.43 2.58 13.49
CA LEU A 427 13.85 2.60 13.80
C LEU A 427 14.62 2.74 12.50
N PRO A 428 15.64 3.62 12.45
CA PRO A 428 16.56 3.69 11.33
C PRO A 428 17.15 2.33 11.01
N LEU A 429 17.47 2.13 9.73
CA LEU A 429 18.12 0.91 9.28
C LEU A 429 19.41 0.66 10.08
N SER A 430 20.22 1.70 10.32
CA SER A 430 21.45 1.60 11.11
C SER A 430 21.24 1.04 12.52
N ILE A 431 20.15 1.42 13.21
CA ILE A 431 19.81 0.91 14.54
C ILE A 431 19.32 -0.54 14.46
N ILE A 432 18.52 -0.86 13.45
CA ILE A 432 18.00 -2.21 13.23
C ILE A 432 19.15 -3.19 12.97
N GLU A 433 20.15 -2.81 12.16
CA GLU A 433 21.28 -3.68 11.82
C GLU A 433 22.22 -3.89 13.02
N LYS A 434 22.57 -2.82 13.75
CA LYS A 434 23.31 -2.96 15.02
C LYS A 434 22.61 -3.89 16.01
N ALA A 435 21.28 -3.87 16.05
CA ALA A 435 20.53 -4.81 16.87
C ALA A 435 20.66 -6.25 16.37
N LYS A 436 20.60 -6.49 15.05
CA LYS A 436 20.73 -7.82 14.44
C LYS A 436 22.08 -8.48 14.72
N GLU A 437 23.17 -7.72 14.84
CA GLU A 437 24.48 -8.26 15.24
C GLU A 437 24.48 -8.88 16.65
N MET A 438 23.51 -8.49 17.50
CA MET A 438 23.44 -8.88 18.90
C MET A 438 22.50 -10.06 19.16
N PHE A 439 21.75 -10.55 18.16
CA PHE A 439 20.87 -11.70 18.31
C PHE A 439 20.88 -12.61 17.09
N ASP A 440 20.56 -13.88 17.33
CA ASP A 440 20.29 -14.87 16.29
C ASP A 440 18.85 -15.40 16.48
N TYR A 441 18.37 -16.17 15.53
CA TYR A 441 17.07 -16.82 15.62
C TYR A 441 16.99 -18.07 14.76
N LYS A 442 16.11 -18.99 15.17
CA LYS A 442 15.79 -20.18 14.39
C LYS A 442 14.43 -20.01 13.71
N ILE A 443 14.40 -20.16 12.38
CA ILE A 443 13.16 -20.12 11.61
C ILE A 443 12.54 -21.52 11.51
N TYR A 444 11.21 -21.55 11.60
CA TYR A 444 10.39 -22.71 11.31
C TYR A 444 9.36 -22.30 10.25
N GLU A 445 9.49 -22.79 9.00
CA GLU A 445 8.50 -22.50 7.95
C GLU A 445 7.15 -23.18 8.21
N ASN A 446 7.19 -24.35 8.85
CA ASN A 446 6.02 -25.13 9.25
C ASN A 446 6.13 -25.49 10.72
N PHE A 447 5.83 -24.52 11.58
CA PHE A 447 5.99 -24.68 13.03
C PHE A 447 5.08 -25.78 13.60
N LEU A 448 3.83 -25.83 13.14
CA LEU A 448 2.91 -26.92 13.42
C LEU A 448 2.82 -27.88 12.23
N LYS A 449 2.57 -29.16 12.48
CA LYS A 449 2.15 -30.10 11.45
C LYS A 449 0.73 -29.75 11.01
N LEU A 450 0.64 -29.04 9.89
CA LEU A 450 -0.59 -28.64 9.20
C LEU A 450 -0.49 -29.02 7.72
N ASN A 451 -1.62 -29.39 7.13
CA ASN A 451 -1.79 -29.64 5.71
C ASN A 451 -1.96 -28.31 4.96
N LYS A 452 -1.63 -28.29 3.67
CA LYS A 452 -1.70 -27.08 2.83
C LYS A 452 -3.07 -26.39 2.86
N ASN A 453 -4.16 -27.16 2.82
CA ASN A 453 -5.53 -26.64 2.88
C ASN A 453 -5.86 -25.92 4.20
N GLU A 454 -5.24 -26.31 5.34
CA GLU A 454 -5.47 -25.66 6.64
C GLU A 454 -4.90 -24.23 6.69
N ILE A 455 -3.96 -23.90 5.80
CA ILE A 455 -3.31 -22.58 5.75
C ILE A 455 -3.84 -21.77 4.56
N GLU A 456 -4.11 -22.41 3.42
CA GLU A 456 -4.56 -21.70 2.21
C GLU A 456 -5.90 -21.00 2.38
N ILE A 457 -6.76 -21.49 3.29
CA ILE A 457 -8.03 -20.84 3.61
C ILE A 457 -7.85 -19.40 4.10
N PHE A 458 -6.72 -19.05 4.72
CA PHE A 458 -6.45 -17.67 5.16
C PHE A 458 -6.14 -16.71 4.01
N LYS A 459 -5.91 -17.21 2.79
CA LYS A 459 -5.78 -16.38 1.59
C LYS A 459 -7.13 -15.83 1.11
N GLU A 460 -8.25 -16.44 1.52
CA GLU A 460 -9.60 -15.98 1.20
C GLU A 460 -10.02 -14.76 2.02
N ILE A 461 -9.30 -14.46 3.12
CA ILE A 461 -9.59 -13.31 3.96
C ILE A 461 -9.32 -12.02 3.18
N PRO A 462 -10.33 -11.14 3.01
CA PRO A 462 -10.15 -9.91 2.27
C PRO A 462 -9.28 -8.92 3.05
N TYR A 463 -8.48 -8.13 2.31
CA TYR A 463 -7.72 -7.02 2.87
C TYR A 463 -8.63 -5.86 3.33
N LYS A 464 -9.65 -5.57 2.50
CA LYS A 464 -10.65 -4.53 2.68
C LYS A 464 -12.04 -5.06 2.36
N ILE A 465 -13.06 -4.49 2.98
CA ILE A 465 -14.47 -4.78 2.71
C ILE A 465 -15.14 -3.55 2.12
N GLU A 466 -16.18 -3.77 1.31
CA GLU A 466 -17.11 -2.71 0.92
C GLU A 466 -18.25 -2.63 1.95
N LEU A 467 -18.65 -1.43 2.33
CA LEU A 467 -19.73 -1.22 3.31
C LEU A 467 -21.10 -1.37 2.62
N SER A 468 -22.01 -2.13 3.22
CA SER A 468 -23.30 -2.51 2.64
C SER A 468 -24.31 -1.35 2.56
N SER A 469 -24.18 -0.36 3.45
CA SER A 469 -25.18 0.70 3.61
C SER A 469 -24.86 1.99 2.87
N SER A 470 -23.86 2.01 2.00
CA SER A 470 -23.46 3.24 1.31
C SER A 470 -24.04 3.27 -0.11
N SER A 471 -24.70 4.38 -0.46
CA SER A 471 -25.10 4.68 -1.85
C SER A 471 -23.90 4.86 -2.79
N LYS A 472 -22.72 5.09 -2.22
CA LYS A 472 -21.43 5.17 -2.90
C LYS A 472 -20.59 3.94 -2.56
N SER A 473 -19.65 3.57 -3.44
CA SER A 473 -18.68 2.52 -3.11
C SER A 473 -17.70 3.04 -2.05
N ILE A 474 -17.75 2.47 -0.85
CA ILE A 474 -16.94 2.83 0.32
C ILE A 474 -16.22 1.59 0.83
N TYR A 475 -14.90 1.67 0.99
CA TYR A 475 -14.08 0.54 1.46
C TYR A 475 -13.43 0.80 2.81
N GLU A 476 -13.45 -0.18 3.71
CA GLU A 476 -12.73 -0.17 4.98
C GLU A 476 -11.67 -1.26 5.03
N GLU A 477 -10.48 -0.93 5.53
CA GLU A 477 -9.43 -1.92 5.76
C GLU A 477 -9.75 -2.75 7.00
N VAL A 478 -9.76 -4.08 6.84
CA VAL A 478 -10.10 -5.02 7.93
C VAL A 478 -8.91 -5.82 8.43
N GLN A 479 -7.76 -5.77 7.76
CA GLN A 479 -6.60 -6.60 8.11
C GLN A 479 -6.10 -6.34 9.55
N THR A 480 -6.05 -5.08 9.98
CA THR A 480 -5.68 -4.70 11.36
C THR A 480 -6.69 -5.19 12.41
N ILE A 481 -7.97 -5.33 12.03
CA ILE A 481 -9.04 -5.85 12.88
C ILE A 481 -8.93 -7.37 13.02
N ILE A 482 -8.55 -8.07 11.94
CA ILE A 482 -8.57 -9.54 11.90
C ILE A 482 -7.59 -10.17 12.90
N GLY A 483 -6.36 -9.66 13.00
CA GLY A 483 -5.32 -10.27 13.84
C GLY A 483 -5.69 -10.33 15.33
N SER A 484 -6.14 -9.21 15.90
CA SER A 484 -6.68 -9.13 17.27
C SER A 484 -8.00 -9.89 17.39
N SER A 485 -8.77 -9.93 16.31
CA SER A 485 -10.08 -10.57 16.32
C SER A 485 -10.04 -12.07 16.51
N LEU A 486 -9.09 -12.74 15.87
CA LEU A 486 -8.98 -14.20 15.95
C LEU A 486 -8.72 -14.70 17.39
N SER A 487 -7.92 -13.96 18.16
CA SER A 487 -7.66 -14.27 19.59
C SER A 487 -8.90 -14.07 20.46
N THR A 488 -9.68 -13.01 20.18
CA THR A 488 -10.93 -12.67 20.86
C THR A 488 -12.02 -13.69 20.55
N ILE A 489 -12.17 -14.06 19.28
CA ILE A 489 -13.08 -15.12 18.82
C ILE A 489 -12.72 -16.45 19.49
N PHE A 490 -11.44 -16.80 19.60
CA PHE A 490 -11.01 -17.98 20.32
C PHE A 490 -11.42 -17.95 21.80
N LEU A 491 -11.26 -16.81 22.49
CA LEU A 491 -11.71 -16.63 23.87
C LEU A 491 -13.24 -16.76 23.98
N ALA A 492 -13.98 -16.13 23.06
CA ALA A 492 -15.43 -16.17 22.95
C ALA A 492 -15.95 -17.59 22.74
N LEU A 493 -15.29 -18.40 21.89
CA LEU A 493 -15.73 -19.76 21.60
C LEU A 493 -15.37 -20.75 22.71
N LYS A 494 -14.16 -20.69 23.25
CA LYS A 494 -13.62 -21.70 24.19
C LYS A 494 -13.88 -21.38 25.66
N LYS A 495 -13.98 -20.10 26.03
CA LYS A 495 -14.05 -19.65 27.45
C LYS A 495 -15.10 -18.57 27.68
N ARG A 496 -16.33 -18.81 27.24
CA ARG A 496 -17.48 -17.88 27.25
C ARG A 496 -17.74 -17.13 28.56
N ARG A 497 -17.70 -17.83 29.70
CA ARG A 497 -17.84 -17.19 31.03
C ARG A 497 -16.70 -16.22 31.32
N LYS A 498 -15.48 -16.56 30.89
CA LYS A 498 -14.32 -15.67 31.00
C LYS A 498 -14.41 -14.52 29.99
N PHE A 499 -14.83 -14.79 28.76
CA PHE A 499 -15.07 -13.77 27.73
C PHE A 499 -16.01 -12.67 28.25
N LYS A 500 -17.19 -13.03 28.78
CA LYS A 500 -18.12 -12.06 29.41
C LYS A 500 -17.43 -11.20 30.48
N ARG A 501 -16.63 -11.84 31.34
CA ARG A 501 -15.92 -11.15 32.42
C ARG A 501 -14.85 -10.19 31.89
N GLU A 502 -14.02 -10.61 30.93
CA GLU A 502 -12.98 -9.75 30.34
C GLU A 502 -13.60 -8.62 29.52
N PHE A 503 -14.65 -8.90 28.73
CA PHE A 503 -15.41 -7.88 27.99
C PHE A 503 -15.99 -6.83 28.95
N ASN A 504 -16.68 -7.25 30.01
CA ASN A 504 -17.21 -6.34 31.02
C ASN A 504 -16.11 -5.58 31.78
N LYS A 505 -14.95 -6.20 32.01
CA LYS A 505 -13.81 -5.54 32.66
C LYS A 505 -13.26 -4.43 31.77
N LEU A 506 -13.08 -4.68 30.48
CA LEU A 506 -12.63 -3.69 29.52
C LEU A 506 -13.65 -2.57 29.31
N LEU A 507 -14.94 -2.90 29.25
CA LEU A 507 -16.01 -1.90 29.26
C LEU A 507 -15.91 -0.99 30.48
N LYS A 508 -15.76 -1.54 31.69
CA LYS A 508 -15.61 -0.75 32.92
C LYS A 508 -14.35 0.13 32.92
N ILE A 509 -13.22 -0.42 32.48
CA ILE A 509 -11.96 0.33 32.37
C ILE A 509 -12.16 1.50 31.39
N ASN A 510 -12.67 1.24 30.20
CA ASN A 510 -12.84 2.30 29.21
C ASN A 510 -13.96 3.29 29.54
N MET A 511 -15.00 2.91 30.27
CA MET A 511 -15.98 3.87 30.80
C MET A 511 -15.36 4.89 31.77
N ILE A 512 -14.21 4.57 32.38
CA ILE A 512 -13.46 5.47 33.26
C ILE A 512 -12.50 6.36 32.46
N PHE A 513 -11.96 5.87 31.33
CA PHE A 513 -10.90 6.55 30.57
C PHE A 513 -11.36 7.22 29.25
N ASN A 514 -12.59 6.98 28.76
CA ASN A 514 -13.03 7.45 27.44
C ASN A 514 -14.15 8.49 27.43
N ASN A 515 -14.18 9.16 26.28
CA ASN A 515 -15.05 10.23 25.81
C ASN A 515 -16.56 9.90 25.79
N SER A 516 -17.41 10.92 25.78
CA SER A 516 -18.87 10.83 25.96
C SER A 516 -19.58 9.92 24.93
N TYR A 517 -19.10 9.83 23.69
CA TYR A 517 -19.70 9.02 22.62
C TYR A 517 -19.61 7.52 22.85
N PHE A 518 -18.47 6.99 23.32
CA PHE A 518 -18.36 5.54 23.57
C PHE A 518 -19.38 5.10 24.60
N VAL A 519 -19.43 5.86 25.70
CA VAL A 519 -20.37 5.61 26.79
C VAL A 519 -21.79 5.73 26.26
N ARG A 520 -22.14 6.78 25.51
CA ARG A 520 -23.45 6.93 24.87
C ARG A 520 -23.77 5.77 23.92
N TYR A 521 -22.88 5.42 23.00
CA TYR A 521 -23.11 4.37 22.01
C TYR A 521 -23.32 3.00 22.67
N ILE A 522 -22.47 2.62 23.63
CA ILE A 522 -22.63 1.36 24.38
C ILE A 522 -23.89 1.38 25.23
N LEU A 523 -24.24 2.51 25.86
CA LEU A 523 -25.46 2.64 26.66
C LEU A 523 -26.71 2.57 25.78
N SER A 524 -26.75 3.31 24.67
CA SER A 524 -27.85 3.30 23.69
C SER A 524 -28.03 1.93 23.05
N ASN A 525 -26.94 1.17 22.88
CA ASN A 525 -26.97 -0.19 22.31
C ASN A 525 -26.79 -1.28 23.37
N LYS A 526 -26.99 -0.98 24.66
CA LYS A 526 -26.68 -1.91 25.78
C LYS A 526 -27.43 -3.23 25.65
N TYR A 527 -28.70 -3.18 25.24
CA TYR A 527 -29.53 -4.36 25.04
C TYR A 527 -29.04 -5.20 23.86
N TYR A 528 -28.64 -4.56 22.76
CA TYR A 528 -28.08 -5.24 21.59
C TYR A 528 -26.76 -5.94 21.92
N PHE A 529 -25.83 -5.25 22.58
CA PHE A 529 -24.57 -5.86 23.03
C PHE A 529 -24.78 -6.97 24.06
N SER A 530 -25.69 -6.76 25.02
CA SER A 530 -26.07 -7.80 25.98
C SER A 530 -26.63 -9.04 25.28
N SER A 531 -27.48 -8.85 24.27
CA SER A 531 -28.04 -9.92 23.45
C SER A 531 -26.95 -10.67 22.67
N LEU A 532 -26.05 -9.96 21.99
CA LEU A 532 -24.89 -10.52 21.28
C LEU A 532 -24.00 -11.36 22.21
N ILE A 533 -23.64 -10.82 23.38
CA ILE A 533 -22.86 -11.55 24.39
C ILE A 533 -23.62 -12.79 24.87
N HIS A 534 -24.93 -12.69 25.06
CA HIS A 534 -25.77 -13.82 25.46
C HIS A 534 -25.83 -14.91 24.39
N LYS A 535 -25.94 -14.57 23.10
CA LYS A 535 -25.83 -15.51 21.97
C LYS A 535 -24.51 -16.26 22.01
N VAL A 536 -23.40 -15.54 22.22
CA VAL A 536 -22.05 -16.14 22.37
C VAL A 536 -22.01 -17.09 23.56
N ILE A 537 -22.61 -16.73 24.69
CA ILE A 537 -22.66 -17.61 25.87
C ILE A 537 -23.49 -18.87 25.58
N LYS A 538 -24.66 -18.73 24.94
CA LYS A 538 -25.62 -19.80 24.68
C LYS A 538 -25.27 -20.76 23.53
N LYS A 539 -24.23 -20.51 22.74
CA LYS A 539 -23.83 -21.28 21.52
C LYS A 539 -24.66 -20.94 20.28
N ASN A 540 -25.33 -19.79 20.29
CA ASN A 540 -26.23 -19.41 19.20
C ASN A 540 -25.72 -18.19 18.41
N ALA A 541 -24.44 -17.83 18.58
CA ALA A 541 -23.83 -16.72 17.83
C ALA A 541 -23.44 -17.20 16.43
N SER A 542 -23.86 -16.44 15.42
CA SER A 542 -23.40 -16.61 14.04
C SER A 542 -21.93 -16.21 13.88
N VAL A 543 -21.33 -16.53 12.74
CA VAL A 543 -19.99 -16.06 12.39
C VAL A 543 -19.94 -14.52 12.36
N ASN A 544 -20.94 -13.86 11.78
CA ASN A 544 -21.04 -12.40 11.78
C ASN A 544 -21.15 -11.84 13.21
N ASP A 545 -21.91 -12.48 14.11
CA ASP A 545 -21.98 -12.07 15.52
C ASP A 545 -20.59 -12.12 16.18
N LEU A 546 -19.82 -13.17 15.91
CA LEU A 546 -18.46 -13.33 16.44
C LEU A 546 -17.50 -12.29 15.85
N SER A 547 -17.55 -12.07 14.52
CA SER A 547 -16.75 -11.06 13.82
C SER A 547 -17.03 -9.65 14.34
N TYR A 548 -18.31 -9.29 14.50
CA TYR A 548 -18.70 -7.96 14.97
C TYR A 548 -18.36 -7.73 16.45
N ILE A 549 -18.63 -8.70 17.33
CA ILE A 549 -18.21 -8.62 18.75
C ILE A 549 -16.69 -8.46 18.85
N SER A 550 -15.97 -9.15 17.99
CA SER A 550 -14.52 -9.11 17.95
C SER A 550 -13.98 -7.77 17.45
N PHE A 551 -14.63 -7.20 16.43
CA PHE A 551 -14.38 -5.85 15.97
C PHE A 551 -14.60 -4.82 17.10
N VAL A 552 -15.72 -4.90 17.80
CA VAL A 552 -16.03 -4.03 18.96
C VAL A 552 -14.99 -4.18 20.06
N PHE A 553 -14.52 -5.40 20.33
CA PHE A 553 -13.45 -5.65 21.30
C PHE A 553 -12.12 -5.05 20.87
N ASN A 554 -11.73 -5.21 19.61
CA ASN A 554 -10.53 -4.57 19.07
C ASN A 554 -10.62 -3.05 19.20
N TRP A 555 -11.77 -2.48 18.86
CA TRP A 555 -12.02 -1.06 18.99
C TRP A 555 -11.88 -0.54 20.43
N ILE A 556 -12.44 -1.27 21.41
CA ILE A 556 -12.26 -0.98 22.84
C ILE A 556 -10.77 -0.91 23.20
N LEU A 557 -9.92 -1.75 22.60
CA LEU A 557 -8.49 -1.75 22.85
C LEU A 557 -7.73 -0.65 22.10
N THR A 558 -8.07 -0.39 20.84
CA THR A 558 -7.34 0.53 19.96
C THR A 558 -7.84 1.96 20.01
N GLN A 559 -9.04 2.18 20.56
CA GLN A 559 -9.77 3.45 20.52
C GLN A 559 -10.05 3.97 19.09
N ASP A 560 -10.03 3.10 18.08
CA ASP A 560 -10.21 3.42 16.65
C ASP A 560 -11.67 3.77 16.29
N LYS A 561 -12.11 4.94 16.75
CA LYS A 561 -13.51 5.37 16.73
C LYS A 561 -14.12 5.53 15.34
N VAL A 562 -13.32 5.87 14.32
CA VAL A 562 -13.84 6.04 12.97
C VAL A 562 -14.31 4.72 12.36
N SER A 563 -13.54 3.64 12.48
CA SER A 563 -14.01 2.34 12.01
C SER A 563 -15.33 1.97 12.70
N MET A 564 -15.48 2.22 14.00
CA MET A 564 -16.71 1.90 14.77
C MET A 564 -17.94 2.70 14.30
N MET A 565 -17.76 3.94 13.86
CA MET A 565 -18.86 4.76 13.35
C MET A 565 -19.39 4.32 11.99
N GLN A 566 -18.63 3.51 11.25
CA GLN A 566 -18.89 3.23 9.83
C GLN A 566 -19.17 1.74 9.57
N ILE A 567 -18.47 0.82 10.24
CA ILE A 567 -18.64 -0.63 10.07
C ILE A 567 -19.81 -1.12 10.91
N LYS A 568 -20.85 -1.62 10.24
CA LYS A 568 -22.03 -2.22 10.85
C LYS A 568 -21.85 -3.73 11.05
N HIS A 569 -22.77 -4.33 11.80
CA HIS A 569 -22.78 -5.79 12.01
C HIS A 569 -22.90 -6.57 10.70
N GLU A 570 -23.70 -6.07 9.76
CA GLU A 570 -23.92 -6.67 8.44
C GLU A 570 -22.67 -6.67 7.56
N ASP A 571 -21.77 -5.70 7.75
CA ASP A 571 -20.50 -5.59 7.02
C ASP A 571 -19.46 -6.61 7.48
N CYS A 572 -19.66 -7.25 8.64
CA CYS A 572 -18.69 -8.16 9.26
C CYS A 572 -18.70 -9.57 8.65
N THR A 573 -18.61 -9.65 7.33
CA THR A 573 -18.59 -10.89 6.52
C THR A 573 -17.17 -11.37 6.18
N PHE A 574 -16.14 -10.68 6.65
CA PHE A 574 -14.73 -10.97 6.33
C PHE A 574 -14.15 -12.25 6.97
N LEU A 575 -14.91 -12.95 7.82
CA LEU A 575 -14.56 -14.28 8.33
C LEU A 575 -15.65 -15.28 7.98
N THR A 576 -15.26 -16.49 7.57
CA THR A 576 -16.17 -17.63 7.34
C THR A 576 -16.09 -18.62 8.50
N GLU A 577 -17.08 -19.50 8.63
CA GLU A 577 -17.08 -20.56 9.65
C GLU A 577 -15.85 -21.46 9.52
N ALA A 578 -15.45 -21.77 8.29
CA ALA A 578 -14.29 -22.58 8.00
C ALA A 578 -12.98 -21.90 8.47
N ILE A 579 -12.83 -20.58 8.24
CA ILE A 579 -11.69 -19.81 8.76
C ILE A 579 -11.64 -19.84 10.28
N ILE A 580 -12.77 -19.59 10.96
CA ILE A 580 -12.85 -19.61 12.42
C ILE A 580 -12.48 -21.00 12.97
N ASN A 581 -13.00 -22.06 12.36
CA ASN A 581 -12.73 -23.43 12.78
C ASN A 581 -11.24 -23.77 12.67
N GLU A 582 -10.58 -23.39 11.59
CA GLU A 582 -9.14 -23.61 11.40
C GLU A 582 -8.29 -22.78 12.38
N VAL A 583 -8.63 -21.51 12.62
CA VAL A 583 -7.97 -20.70 13.66
C VAL A 583 -8.10 -21.35 15.03
N VAL A 584 -9.30 -21.79 15.41
CA VAL A 584 -9.53 -22.44 16.71
C VAL A 584 -8.73 -23.74 16.83
N LYS A 585 -8.63 -24.51 15.74
CA LYS A 585 -7.85 -25.74 15.67
C LYS A 585 -6.34 -25.47 15.85
N ILE A 586 -5.79 -24.47 15.18
CA ILE A 586 -4.40 -24.04 15.30
C ILE A 586 -4.12 -23.53 16.72
N LEU A 587 -4.93 -22.61 17.23
CA LEU A 587 -4.77 -22.05 18.58
C LEU A 587 -4.94 -23.11 19.68
N LYS A 588 -5.73 -24.18 19.46
CA LYS A 588 -5.80 -25.33 20.36
C LYS A 588 -4.46 -26.09 20.43
N LYS A 589 -3.73 -26.21 19.32
CA LYS A 589 -2.42 -26.87 19.26
C LYS A 589 -1.36 -26.04 20.01
N VAL A 590 -1.39 -24.71 19.89
CA VAL A 590 -0.41 -23.80 20.52
C VAL A 590 -0.73 -23.50 21.99
N ILE A 591 -1.98 -23.13 22.30
CA ILE A 591 -2.42 -22.60 23.61
C ILE A 591 -3.05 -23.72 24.49
N LYS A 592 -2.66 -24.99 24.28
CA LYS A 592 -3.27 -26.17 24.93
C LYS A 592 -3.46 -25.94 26.45
N ASN A 593 -4.72 -25.88 26.90
CA ASN A 593 -5.15 -25.80 28.32
C ASN A 593 -4.49 -24.75 29.23
N THR A 594 -4.67 -23.44 29.00
CA THR A 594 -4.15 -22.44 29.95
C THR A 594 -5.07 -21.24 30.23
N LYS A 595 -4.94 -20.68 31.45
CA LYS A 595 -5.86 -19.72 32.12
C LYS A 595 -5.85 -18.27 31.57
N LEU A 596 -4.79 -17.75 30.94
CA LEU A 596 -4.73 -16.38 30.40
C LEU A 596 -4.34 -16.34 28.91
N LEU A 597 -5.13 -15.60 28.12
CA LEU A 597 -4.64 -14.85 26.95
C LEU A 597 -4.26 -13.46 27.51
N GLU A 598 -3.12 -12.93 27.08
CA GLU A 598 -2.57 -11.61 27.43
C GLU A 598 -2.02 -11.48 28.87
N TYR A 599 -0.72 -11.24 28.97
CA TYR A 599 0.04 -10.96 30.19
C TYR A 599 0.64 -9.55 30.09
N LEU A 600 0.22 -8.65 30.99
CA LEU A 600 0.77 -7.30 31.07
C LEU A 600 2.01 -7.32 31.97
N VAL A 601 3.10 -6.73 31.49
CA VAL A 601 4.34 -6.55 32.25
C VAL A 601 4.79 -5.10 32.10
N THR A 602 5.23 -4.50 33.19
CA THR A 602 5.76 -3.14 33.20
C THR A 602 7.16 -3.10 33.78
N THR A 603 7.99 -2.20 33.28
CA THR A 603 9.25 -1.83 33.93
C THR A 603 9.51 -0.34 33.77
N LYS A 604 10.36 0.22 34.63
CA LYS A 604 10.86 1.58 34.46
C LYS A 604 12.24 1.49 33.78
N ILE A 605 12.42 2.19 32.66
CA ILE A 605 13.74 2.42 32.06
C ILE A 605 14.00 3.91 32.17
N ASN A 606 15.04 4.29 32.93
CA ASN A 606 15.29 5.68 33.32
C ASN A 606 14.04 6.31 33.97
N ASP A 607 13.45 7.33 33.33
CA ASP A 607 12.22 8.01 33.76
C ASP A 607 10.97 7.63 32.96
N THR A 608 11.09 6.64 32.07
CA THR A 608 9.96 6.15 31.26
C THR A 608 9.41 4.83 31.80
N LEU A 609 8.10 4.77 32.02
CA LEU A 609 7.37 3.53 32.29
C LEU A 609 7.06 2.82 30.97
N ILE A 610 7.61 1.63 30.78
CA ILE A 610 7.38 0.81 29.58
C ILE A 610 6.33 -0.26 29.88
N LEU A 611 5.30 -0.36 29.04
CA LEU A 611 4.28 -1.39 29.08
C LEU A 611 4.45 -2.40 27.95
N GLY A 612 4.60 -3.67 28.32
CA GLY A 612 4.56 -4.83 27.42
C GLY A 612 3.25 -5.61 27.57
N LYS A 613 2.66 -5.98 26.43
CA LYS A 613 1.47 -6.83 26.35
C LYS A 613 1.84 -8.13 25.64
N ILE A 614 2.09 -9.19 26.41
CA ILE A 614 2.57 -10.48 25.91
C ILE A 614 1.40 -11.42 25.69
N ASP A 615 1.28 -12.02 24.51
CA ASP A 615 0.13 -12.89 24.21
C ASP A 615 0.04 -14.12 25.12
N LYS A 616 1.16 -14.82 25.32
CA LYS A 616 1.15 -16.08 26.07
C LYS A 616 2.47 -16.45 26.73
N ILE A 617 2.39 -16.87 27.99
CA ILE A 617 3.48 -17.55 28.71
C ILE A 617 3.04 -18.98 29.07
N ASP A 618 3.73 -19.99 28.54
CA ASP A 618 3.63 -21.40 28.93
C ASP A 618 4.74 -21.74 29.93
N LYS A 619 4.41 -21.64 31.23
CA LYS A 619 5.34 -21.92 32.33
C LYS A 619 5.77 -23.40 32.40
N ARG A 620 4.96 -24.34 31.88
CA ARG A 620 5.30 -25.77 31.92
C ARG A 620 6.35 -26.11 30.87
N LYS A 621 6.18 -25.60 29.66
CA LYS A 621 7.15 -25.76 28.57
C LYS A 621 8.30 -24.75 28.63
N LYS A 622 8.21 -23.74 29.50
CA LYS A 622 9.12 -22.58 29.57
C LYS A 622 9.21 -21.84 28.23
N ILE A 623 8.05 -21.52 27.64
CA ILE A 623 7.98 -20.81 26.35
C ILE A 623 7.13 -19.54 26.51
N VAL A 624 7.60 -18.43 25.95
CA VAL A 624 6.86 -17.18 25.75
C VAL A 624 6.50 -17.10 24.27
N TYR A 625 5.23 -16.90 23.96
CA TYR A 625 4.74 -16.74 22.59
C TYR A 625 4.24 -15.32 22.37
N GLU A 626 4.63 -14.76 21.23
CA GLU A 626 4.01 -13.61 20.58
C GLU A 626 3.33 -14.11 19.30
N LEU A 627 2.05 -13.81 19.11
CA LEU A 627 1.25 -14.30 18.00
C LEU A 627 1.05 -13.18 16.97
N LYS A 628 1.28 -13.48 15.70
CA LYS A 628 1.02 -12.56 14.59
C LYS A 628 0.07 -13.19 13.57
N PHE A 629 -0.63 -12.31 12.87
CA PHE A 629 -1.47 -12.68 11.72
C PHE A 629 -1.13 -11.74 10.56
N VAL A 630 0.06 -11.93 10.01
CA VAL A 630 0.67 -11.06 9.00
C VAL A 630 1.11 -11.87 7.80
N ASN A 631 1.35 -11.24 6.66
CA ASN A 631 1.85 -11.98 5.49
C ASN A 631 3.27 -12.51 5.73
N GLU A 632 4.12 -11.68 6.34
CA GLU A 632 5.53 -11.96 6.62
C GLU A 632 5.90 -11.37 7.99
N LEU A 633 6.79 -12.03 8.72
CA LEU A 633 7.31 -11.52 9.99
C LEU A 633 8.44 -10.52 9.69
N SER A 634 8.39 -9.33 10.29
CA SER A 634 9.42 -8.29 10.17
C SER A 634 10.38 -8.29 11.36
N THR A 635 11.52 -7.61 11.22
CA THR A 635 12.48 -7.39 12.31
C THR A 635 11.85 -6.62 13.48
N GLU A 636 10.92 -5.70 13.23
CA GLU A 636 10.18 -5.01 14.29
C GLU A 636 9.47 -5.99 15.23
N HIS A 637 8.88 -7.07 14.69
CA HIS A 637 8.26 -8.12 15.50
C HIS A 637 9.29 -8.90 16.36
N ILE A 638 10.50 -9.10 15.84
CA ILE A 638 11.59 -9.76 16.60
C ILE A 638 12.07 -8.84 17.71
N LEU A 639 12.28 -7.55 17.44
CA LEU A 639 12.64 -6.55 18.44
C LEU A 639 11.56 -6.44 19.53
N GLN A 640 10.27 -6.50 19.15
CA GLN A 640 9.16 -6.55 20.10
C GLN A 640 9.29 -7.75 21.06
N LEU A 641 9.65 -8.93 20.54
CA LEU A 641 9.87 -10.13 21.34
C LEU A 641 11.12 -10.01 22.25
N ILE A 642 12.18 -9.33 21.80
CA ILE A 642 13.36 -9.01 22.61
C ILE A 642 12.99 -8.08 23.77
N PHE A 643 12.17 -7.04 23.53
CA PHE A 643 11.60 -6.20 24.59
C PHE A 643 10.82 -7.04 25.61
N TYR A 644 10.01 -7.99 25.18
CA TYR A 644 9.28 -8.87 26.11
C TYR A 644 10.21 -9.76 26.92
N LYS A 645 11.33 -10.21 26.35
CA LYS A 645 12.36 -10.90 27.11
C LYS A 645 12.96 -10.00 28.18
N TYR A 646 13.32 -8.77 27.82
CA TYR A 646 13.84 -7.78 28.76
C TYR A 646 12.87 -7.56 29.94
N LEU A 647 11.62 -7.19 29.63
CA LEU A 647 10.59 -6.87 30.63
C LEU A 647 10.35 -8.03 31.61
N LEU A 648 10.23 -9.26 31.09
CA LEU A 648 10.05 -10.43 31.94
C LEU A 648 11.28 -10.72 32.80
N CYS A 649 12.50 -10.54 32.29
CA CYS A 649 13.70 -10.75 33.08
C CYS A 649 13.83 -9.73 34.22
N GLN A 650 13.39 -8.48 34.00
CA GLN A 650 13.32 -7.45 35.05
C GLN A 650 12.30 -7.82 36.14
N GLU A 651 11.15 -8.36 35.74
CA GLU A 651 10.15 -8.85 36.71
C GLU A 651 10.67 -10.07 37.48
N ASN A 652 11.30 -11.03 36.79
CA ASN A 652 11.88 -12.22 37.40
C ASN A 652 12.92 -12.91 36.51
N MET A 653 14.16 -13.04 37.03
CA MET A 653 15.28 -13.66 36.31
C MET A 653 15.05 -15.11 35.86
N LYS A 654 14.09 -15.85 36.41
CA LYS A 654 13.75 -17.20 35.92
C LYS A 654 13.33 -17.22 34.44
N TYR A 655 12.78 -16.12 33.94
CA TYR A 655 12.33 -16.01 32.54
C TYR A 655 13.50 -15.93 31.56
N ALA A 656 14.73 -15.65 32.01
CA ALA A 656 15.93 -15.72 31.18
C ALA A 656 16.13 -17.11 30.54
N LYS A 657 15.65 -18.18 31.21
CA LYS A 657 15.74 -19.58 30.76
C LYS A 657 14.59 -20.01 29.85
N PHE A 658 13.65 -19.11 29.53
CA PHE A 658 12.51 -19.44 28.67
C PHE A 658 12.90 -19.29 27.19
N SER A 659 12.27 -20.09 26.34
CA SER A 659 12.30 -19.88 24.89
C SER A 659 11.30 -18.79 24.51
N TYR A 660 11.67 -17.93 23.57
CA TYR A 660 10.82 -16.85 23.08
C TYR A 660 10.50 -17.12 21.62
N VAL A 661 9.21 -17.25 21.30
CA VAL A 661 8.74 -17.69 19.99
C VAL A 661 7.75 -16.67 19.43
N LEU A 662 8.08 -16.11 18.28
CA LEU A 662 7.19 -15.31 17.46
C LEU A 662 6.51 -16.25 16.45
N TYR A 663 5.20 -16.44 16.57
CA TYR A 663 4.45 -17.37 15.72
C TYR A 663 3.47 -16.65 14.82
N ASN A 664 3.62 -16.81 13.51
CA ASN A 664 2.68 -16.31 12.52
C ASN A 664 1.62 -17.37 12.19
N ILE A 665 0.40 -17.15 12.67
CA ILE A 665 -0.73 -18.05 12.47
C ILE A 665 -1.13 -18.11 10.99
N LYS A 666 -0.99 -16.99 10.26
CA LYS A 666 -1.50 -16.85 8.89
C LYS A 666 -0.82 -17.79 7.90
N ASN A 667 0.48 -18.04 8.08
CA ASN A 667 1.27 -18.87 7.18
C ASN A 667 1.99 -20.03 7.88
N ASN A 668 1.68 -20.25 9.17
CA ASN A 668 2.29 -21.28 10.02
C ASN A 668 3.82 -21.17 10.21
N SER A 669 4.42 -20.02 9.91
CA SER A 669 5.84 -19.78 10.18
C SER A 669 6.07 -19.34 11.63
N ALA A 670 7.24 -19.66 12.20
CA ALA A 670 7.66 -19.17 13.51
C ALA A 670 9.14 -18.81 13.53
N ILE A 671 9.50 -17.91 14.44
CA ILE A 671 10.86 -17.52 14.76
C ILE A 671 11.09 -17.78 16.25
N GLU A 672 12.10 -18.57 16.59
CA GLU A 672 12.55 -18.77 17.96
C GLU A 672 13.82 -17.96 18.21
N LEU A 673 13.72 -16.99 19.12
CA LEU A 673 14.75 -16.02 19.42
C LEU A 673 15.94 -16.64 20.19
N LYS A 674 17.16 -16.35 19.74
CA LYS A 674 18.44 -16.71 20.38
C LYS A 674 19.21 -15.45 20.73
N VAL A 675 19.03 -14.97 21.96
CA VAL A 675 19.70 -13.75 22.47
C VAL A 675 20.07 -13.92 23.94
N SER A 676 21.24 -13.42 24.34
CA SER A 676 21.65 -13.39 25.75
C SER A 676 20.89 -12.30 26.52
N VAL A 677 20.85 -12.38 27.86
CA VAL A 677 20.24 -11.32 28.69
C VAL A 677 21.02 -10.01 28.56
N GLU A 678 22.34 -10.10 28.46
CA GLU A 678 23.21 -8.93 28.27
C GLU A 678 22.93 -8.24 26.93
N ASN A 679 22.90 -8.98 25.83
CA ASN A 679 22.60 -8.42 24.51
C ASN A 679 21.18 -7.87 24.45
N THR A 680 20.23 -8.54 25.11
CA THR A 680 18.87 -8.00 25.27
C THR A 680 18.92 -6.60 25.88
N LYS A 681 19.63 -6.42 27.00
CA LYS A 681 19.79 -5.12 27.66
C LYS A 681 20.43 -4.07 26.74
N LYS A 682 21.54 -4.41 26.07
CA LYS A 682 22.24 -3.51 25.12
C LYS A 682 21.32 -3.02 24.00
N ILE A 683 20.54 -3.92 23.39
CA ILE A 683 19.58 -3.57 22.33
C ILE A 683 18.52 -2.59 22.86
N ILE A 684 17.96 -2.84 24.05
CA ILE A 684 16.93 -1.96 24.63
C ILE A 684 17.51 -0.58 24.95
N GLU A 685 18.71 -0.52 25.55
CA GLU A 685 19.39 0.75 25.86
C GLU A 685 19.66 1.56 24.60
N MET A 686 20.19 0.93 23.54
CA MET A 686 20.41 1.57 22.25
C MET A 686 19.12 2.12 21.62
N ILE A 687 18.05 1.32 21.57
CA ILE A 687 16.75 1.76 21.02
C ILE A 687 16.19 2.91 21.85
N PHE A 688 16.31 2.83 23.18
CA PHE A 688 15.81 3.87 24.08
C PHE A 688 16.58 5.18 23.95
N GLU A 689 17.91 5.11 23.87
CA GLU A 689 18.79 6.27 23.65
C GLU A 689 18.45 6.96 22.33
N TYR A 690 18.29 6.19 21.25
CA TYR A 690 17.87 6.71 19.95
C TYR A 690 16.50 7.41 20.04
N LYS A 691 15.48 6.76 20.64
CA LYS A 691 14.12 7.33 20.76
C LYS A 691 14.07 8.56 21.67
N LYS A 692 14.98 8.68 22.63
CA LYS A 692 15.05 9.85 23.53
C LYS A 692 15.68 11.05 22.83
N ASN A 693 16.81 10.82 22.16
CA ASN A 693 17.62 11.91 21.62
C ASN A 693 17.18 12.31 20.21
N ASN A 694 16.53 11.41 19.46
CA ASN A 694 16.03 11.61 18.09
C ASN A 694 17.06 12.24 17.12
N LYS A 695 18.35 12.12 17.46
CA LYS A 695 19.47 12.67 16.71
C LYS A 695 20.33 11.51 16.25
N LEU A 696 20.35 11.32 14.94
CA LEU A 696 21.53 10.75 14.28
C LEU A 696 22.67 11.76 14.53
N THR A 697 23.89 11.30 14.75
CA THR A 697 25.05 12.19 14.88
C THR A 697 25.07 13.16 13.70
N GLU A 698 24.90 14.46 13.96
CA GLU A 698 24.99 15.49 12.93
C GLU A 698 26.41 15.46 12.35
N ILE A 699 26.50 15.16 11.06
CA ILE A 699 27.76 15.21 10.31
C ILE A 699 27.80 16.50 9.50
N THR A 700 28.99 17.07 9.36
CA THR A 700 29.25 18.24 8.52
C THR A 700 28.98 17.94 7.04
N ASP A 701 28.87 18.99 6.22
CA ASP A 701 28.74 18.82 4.78
C ASP A 701 29.98 18.17 4.16
N GLU A 702 31.19 18.49 4.65
CA GLU A 702 32.40 17.80 4.21
C GLU A 702 32.34 16.30 4.55
N GLU A 703 31.99 15.94 5.78
CA GLU A 703 31.88 14.53 6.17
C GLU A 703 30.78 13.79 5.39
N PHE A 704 29.65 14.44 5.12
CA PHE A 704 28.58 13.89 4.29
C PHE A 704 29.09 13.59 2.87
N ILE A 705 29.77 14.55 2.24
CA ILE A 705 30.36 14.37 0.91
C ILE A 705 31.39 13.24 0.93
N GLN A 706 32.29 13.22 1.91
CA GLN A 706 33.31 12.17 2.01
C GLN A 706 32.67 10.78 2.18
N LYS A 707 31.60 10.65 2.97
CA LYS A 707 30.85 9.40 3.07
C LYS A 707 30.25 8.97 1.74
N CYS A 708 29.64 9.89 0.99
CA CYS A 708 29.07 9.59 -0.32
C CYS A 708 30.14 9.19 -1.36
N LEU A 709 31.32 9.81 -1.32
CA LEU A 709 32.41 9.54 -2.26
C LEU A 709 33.28 8.33 -1.88
N GLY A 710 33.34 7.95 -0.61
CA GLY A 710 34.17 6.86 -0.08
C GLY A 710 33.78 5.43 -0.49
N ASN A 711 32.76 5.28 -1.35
CA ASN A 711 32.10 4.05 -1.79
C ASN A 711 31.31 3.30 -0.69
N ASN A 712 30.00 3.15 -0.93
CA ASN A 712 28.99 2.49 -0.09
C ASN A 712 28.80 3.18 1.28
N VAL A 713 27.96 4.22 1.32
CA VAL A 713 27.53 4.88 2.56
C VAL A 713 26.97 3.86 3.56
N VAL A 714 26.33 2.82 3.02
CA VAL A 714 25.91 1.61 3.71
C VAL A 714 27.10 0.64 3.82
N ASP A 715 27.56 0.36 5.05
CA ASP A 715 28.65 -0.59 5.28
C ASP A 715 28.20 -2.04 5.03
N ILE A 716 28.33 -2.50 3.78
CA ILE A 716 27.93 -3.85 3.33
C ILE A 716 28.61 -4.97 4.15
N LYS A 717 29.81 -4.75 4.71
CA LYS A 717 30.53 -5.79 5.47
C LYS A 717 29.92 -6.08 6.84
N SER A 718 29.17 -5.13 7.41
CA SER A 718 28.37 -5.33 8.62
C SER A 718 27.16 -6.25 8.39
N TYR A 719 26.73 -6.40 7.13
CA TYR A 719 25.61 -7.24 6.77
C TYR A 719 26.08 -8.69 6.66
N ASN A 720 25.55 -9.57 7.51
CA ASN A 720 25.79 -11.01 7.44
C ASN A 720 25.05 -11.62 6.23
N ILE A 721 25.60 -11.35 5.04
CA ILE A 721 25.03 -11.69 3.73
C ILE A 721 24.82 -13.20 3.59
N ASP A 722 25.68 -14.04 4.19
CA ASP A 722 25.53 -15.50 4.16
C ASP A 722 24.26 -15.96 4.89
N THR A 723 23.91 -15.33 6.02
CA THR A 723 22.68 -15.64 6.77
C THR A 723 21.44 -15.17 6.00
N ILE A 724 21.54 -14.02 5.34
CA ILE A 724 20.47 -13.36 4.59
C ILE A 724 20.21 -14.02 3.22
N THR A 725 21.25 -14.60 2.61
CA THR A 725 21.19 -15.33 1.32
C THR A 725 20.61 -16.74 1.52
N ASN A 726 20.94 -17.39 2.63
CA ASN A 726 20.37 -18.70 3.01
C ASN A 726 18.87 -18.66 3.36
N LEU A 727 18.32 -17.50 3.70
CA LEU A 727 16.91 -17.31 4.05
C LEU A 727 15.96 -17.09 2.86
N ILE A 728 16.49 -16.77 1.67
CA ILE A 728 15.68 -16.50 0.46
C ILE A 728 15.91 -17.54 -0.65
N ASN A 729 17.00 -18.32 -0.59
CA ASN A 729 17.25 -19.42 -1.52
C ASN A 729 17.37 -20.78 -0.78
N PRO A 730 16.26 -21.49 -0.51
CA PRO A 730 16.36 -22.86 0.00
C PRO A 730 16.89 -23.85 -1.05
N ASN A 731 16.93 -23.47 -2.33
CA ASN A 731 17.04 -24.43 -3.44
C ASN A 731 18.32 -24.35 -4.28
N LEU A 732 19.39 -23.66 -3.85
CA LEU A 732 20.59 -23.54 -4.69
C LEU A 732 21.95 -23.83 -4.04
N ASN A 733 22.00 -24.27 -2.78
CA ASN A 733 23.24 -24.81 -2.20
C ASN A 733 23.00 -26.18 -1.54
N TYR A 734 22.74 -27.20 -2.37
CA TYR A 734 23.07 -28.57 -1.99
C TYR A 734 24.47 -28.88 -2.51
N ASN A 735 25.48 -28.65 -1.68
CA ASN A 735 26.67 -29.50 -1.60
C ASN A 735 27.57 -29.10 -0.41
N LEU A 736 27.81 -30.10 0.47
CA LEU A 736 28.99 -30.28 1.33
C LEU A 736 29.23 -29.21 2.41
N SER A 737 28.99 -29.46 3.70
CA SER A 737 29.85 -30.34 4.48
C SER A 737 29.21 -30.72 5.83
N ILE A 738 29.31 -32.00 6.15
CA ILE A 738 28.85 -32.59 7.41
C ILE A 738 29.81 -32.17 8.52
N VAL A 739 29.42 -31.22 9.37
CA VAL A 739 30.04 -31.08 10.70
C VAL A 739 29.33 -32.02 11.66
N LYS A 740 29.99 -33.14 11.94
CA LYS A 740 29.66 -34.05 13.04
C LYS A 740 29.76 -33.30 14.36
N THR A 741 28.65 -33.09 15.05
CA THR A 741 28.66 -32.95 16.52
C THR A 741 27.58 -33.80 17.15
N ASN A 742 28.05 -34.81 17.87
CA ASN A 742 27.29 -35.70 18.74
C ASN A 742 26.42 -34.91 19.72
N THR A 743 25.13 -35.24 19.81
CA THR A 743 24.45 -35.41 21.11
C THR A 743 23.12 -36.14 20.90
N LYS A 744 23.01 -37.26 21.61
CA LYS A 744 21.88 -38.20 21.61
C LYS A 744 20.61 -37.53 22.12
N GLN A 745 19.53 -37.51 21.33
CA GLN A 745 18.16 -37.67 21.83
C GLN A 745 17.20 -38.17 20.74
N LYS A 746 16.45 -39.22 21.07
CA LYS A 746 15.70 -40.11 20.17
C LYS A 746 14.53 -39.41 19.44
N LEU A 747 14.50 -39.54 18.11
CA LEU A 747 13.33 -39.30 17.24
C LEU A 747 12.68 -40.64 16.84
N PRO A 748 11.35 -40.70 16.61
CA PRO A 748 10.69 -41.91 16.09
C PRO A 748 10.99 -42.12 14.60
N LYS A 749 11.31 -43.36 14.24
CA LYS A 749 11.52 -43.85 12.86
C LYS A 749 10.20 -43.93 12.11
N HIS A 750 10.04 -43.18 11.02
CA HIS A 750 9.22 -43.61 9.88
C HIS A 750 9.91 -43.17 8.58
N THR A 751 10.39 -44.18 7.86
CA THR A 751 11.08 -44.15 6.57
C THR A 751 10.12 -43.67 5.49
N ILE A 752 10.41 -42.55 4.84
CA ILE A 752 9.76 -42.13 3.59
C ILE A 752 10.73 -42.48 2.46
N LYS A 753 10.32 -43.42 1.60
CA LYS A 753 10.99 -43.66 0.31
C LYS A 753 10.73 -42.44 -0.58
N SER A 754 11.80 -41.79 -1.03
CA SER A 754 11.77 -40.69 -1.99
C SER A 754 11.41 -41.20 -3.38
N LYS A 755 10.36 -40.64 -4.00
CA LYS A 755 10.19 -40.62 -5.45
C LYS A 755 9.98 -39.16 -5.90
N ASP A 756 10.85 -38.74 -6.81
CA ASP A 756 10.75 -37.67 -7.80
C ASP A 756 10.42 -36.24 -7.33
N ASN A 757 11.45 -35.54 -6.85
CA ASN A 757 11.49 -34.07 -6.68
C ASN A 757 11.85 -33.29 -7.96
N SER A 758 12.12 -33.97 -9.09
CA SER A 758 12.59 -33.31 -10.33
C SER A 758 11.49 -32.63 -11.15
N LYS A 759 10.20 -32.95 -10.91
CA LYS A 759 9.08 -32.33 -11.65
C LYS A 759 8.52 -31.05 -11.01
N LEU A 760 8.77 -30.79 -9.72
CA LEU A 760 8.21 -29.64 -9.02
C LEU A 760 9.06 -28.35 -9.16
N SER A 761 10.39 -28.44 -9.25
CA SER A 761 11.26 -27.27 -9.44
C SER A 761 11.05 -26.62 -10.82
N ASN A 762 10.94 -27.45 -11.86
CA ASN A 762 10.76 -26.98 -13.23
C ASN A 762 9.43 -26.23 -13.42
N LYS A 763 8.35 -26.60 -12.70
CA LYS A 763 7.04 -25.92 -12.83
C LYS A 763 7.06 -24.49 -12.26
N TYR A 764 7.82 -24.24 -11.19
CA TYR A 764 7.92 -22.92 -10.56
C TYR A 764 8.91 -22.00 -11.27
N GLU A 765 10.05 -22.52 -11.73
CA GLU A 765 11.01 -21.76 -12.54
C GLU A 765 10.43 -21.34 -13.89
N TYR A 766 9.69 -22.24 -14.55
CA TYR A 766 9.02 -21.96 -15.83
C TYR A 766 7.95 -20.86 -15.68
N THR A 767 7.19 -20.88 -14.58
CA THR A 767 6.15 -19.86 -14.30
C THR A 767 6.75 -18.48 -14.02
N ILE A 768 7.91 -18.40 -13.36
CA ILE A 768 8.60 -17.13 -13.06
C ILE A 768 9.29 -16.58 -14.32
N LYS A 769 9.94 -17.42 -15.13
CA LYS A 769 10.53 -17.01 -16.43
C LYS A 769 9.46 -16.47 -17.39
N GLN A 770 8.29 -17.11 -17.47
CA GLN A 770 7.17 -16.62 -18.26
C GLN A 770 6.59 -15.29 -17.75
N PHE A 771 6.45 -15.14 -16.42
CA PHE A 771 6.01 -13.87 -15.84
C PHE A 771 6.96 -12.70 -16.10
N MET A 772 8.28 -12.97 -16.17
CA MET A 772 9.32 -11.99 -16.46
C MET A 772 9.39 -11.63 -17.95
N ASN A 773 9.27 -12.61 -18.85
CA ASN A 773 9.23 -12.39 -20.31
C ASN A 773 8.00 -11.58 -20.75
N LEU A 774 6.85 -11.79 -20.11
CA LEU A 774 5.60 -11.05 -20.39
C LEU A 774 5.65 -9.56 -20.04
N ARG A 775 6.62 -9.10 -19.25
CA ARG A 775 6.84 -7.67 -19.02
C ARG A 775 7.74 -7.03 -20.10
N CYS A 776 8.43 -7.83 -20.91
CA CYS A 776 9.44 -7.36 -21.84
C CYS A 776 9.06 -7.51 -23.32
N ASN A 777 8.13 -8.40 -23.68
CA ASN A 777 7.46 -8.43 -24.99
C ASN A 777 6.11 -9.15 -24.83
N LEU A 778 5.00 -8.43 -25.00
CA LEU A 778 3.67 -9.03 -25.00
C LEU A 778 3.27 -9.46 -26.40
N PRO A 779 2.50 -10.55 -26.52
CA PRO A 779 2.00 -10.96 -27.82
C PRO A 779 1.01 -9.92 -28.34
N THR A 780 1.26 -9.44 -29.56
CA THR A 780 0.39 -8.51 -30.30
C THR A 780 -0.62 -9.24 -31.19
N ASN A 781 -0.57 -10.58 -31.17
CA ASN A 781 -1.47 -11.44 -31.94
C ASN A 781 -2.59 -11.97 -31.03
N PHE A 782 -3.77 -12.13 -31.61
CA PHE A 782 -4.96 -12.59 -30.90
C PHE A 782 -5.56 -13.80 -31.59
N VAL A 783 -6.12 -14.69 -30.78
CA VAL A 783 -7.07 -15.72 -31.19
C VAL A 783 -8.39 -15.42 -30.49
N ILE A 784 -9.34 -14.89 -31.24
CA ILE A 784 -10.70 -14.61 -30.75
C ILE A 784 -11.53 -15.84 -31.02
N ILE A 785 -12.05 -16.48 -29.98
CA ILE A 785 -12.56 -17.85 -30.05
C ILE A 785 -13.86 -18.00 -29.29
N ASP A 786 -14.69 -18.92 -29.76
CA ASP A 786 -15.93 -19.34 -29.13
C ASP A 786 -16.19 -20.83 -29.41
N PHE A 787 -16.85 -21.50 -28.46
CA PHE A 787 -17.28 -22.88 -28.59
C PHE A 787 -18.79 -23.02 -28.43
N GLU A 788 -19.42 -23.78 -29.33
CA GLU A 788 -20.72 -24.36 -29.03
C GLU A 788 -20.55 -25.71 -28.36
N THR A 789 -21.30 -25.91 -27.28
CA THR A 789 -21.24 -27.15 -26.49
C THR A 789 -22.59 -27.86 -26.44
N TRP A 790 -22.53 -29.18 -26.39
CA TRP A 790 -23.68 -30.07 -26.56
C TRP A 790 -24.42 -30.39 -25.26
N ASP A 791 -23.75 -30.32 -24.11
CA ASP A 791 -24.33 -30.67 -22.82
C ASP A 791 -23.71 -29.89 -21.66
N SER A 792 -24.28 -30.05 -20.46
CA SER A 792 -23.78 -29.45 -19.21
C SER A 792 -22.40 -29.96 -18.76
N ARG A 793 -21.80 -30.90 -19.50
CA ARG A 793 -20.42 -31.34 -19.32
C ARG A 793 -19.47 -30.64 -20.30
N ASN A 794 -19.97 -29.65 -21.03
CA ASN A 794 -19.22 -28.79 -21.95
C ASN A 794 -18.53 -29.56 -23.08
N ASN A 795 -19.15 -30.63 -23.59
CA ASN A 795 -18.63 -31.35 -24.77
C ASN A 795 -18.75 -30.45 -26.02
N PRO A 796 -17.64 -30.07 -26.68
CA PRO A 796 -17.71 -29.14 -27.80
C PRO A 796 -18.21 -29.82 -29.08
N VAL A 797 -19.06 -29.11 -29.83
CA VAL A 797 -19.60 -29.54 -31.13
C VAL A 797 -19.27 -28.57 -32.26
N GLN A 798 -18.88 -27.35 -31.92
CA GLN A 798 -18.32 -26.40 -32.86
C GLN A 798 -17.19 -25.62 -32.18
N ILE A 799 -16.12 -25.36 -32.92
CA ILE A 799 -15.08 -24.40 -32.55
C ILE A 799 -14.95 -23.41 -33.70
N SER A 800 -15.00 -22.13 -33.39
CA SER A 800 -14.69 -21.09 -34.34
C SER A 800 -13.72 -20.09 -33.73
N PHE A 801 -12.78 -19.59 -34.53
CA PHE A 801 -11.91 -18.52 -34.08
C PHE A 801 -11.38 -17.66 -35.23
N ILE A 802 -11.06 -16.41 -34.92
CA ILE A 802 -10.40 -15.46 -35.80
C ILE A 802 -9.00 -15.19 -35.27
N VAL A 803 -8.03 -15.29 -36.17
CA VAL A 803 -6.63 -14.93 -35.91
C VAL A 803 -6.40 -13.49 -36.34
N VAL A 804 -5.85 -12.68 -35.43
CA VAL A 804 -5.39 -11.33 -35.70
C VAL A 804 -3.88 -11.31 -35.51
N LYS A 805 -3.11 -10.98 -36.55
CA LYS A 805 -1.64 -10.85 -36.48
C LYS A 805 -1.23 -9.41 -36.71
N ASN A 806 -0.34 -8.87 -35.88
CA ASN A 806 0.12 -7.48 -35.98
C ASN A 806 -1.04 -6.48 -36.16
N TYR A 807 -2.10 -6.64 -35.37
CA TYR A 807 -3.30 -5.79 -35.40
C TYR A 807 -4.09 -5.79 -36.71
N LYS A 808 -3.93 -6.83 -37.54
CA LYS A 808 -4.72 -7.04 -38.76
C LYS A 808 -5.37 -8.42 -38.75
N TYR A 809 -6.59 -8.52 -39.27
CA TYR A 809 -7.24 -9.80 -39.51
C TYR A 809 -6.36 -10.65 -40.42
N PHE A 810 -6.03 -11.86 -39.97
CA PHE A 810 -5.20 -12.79 -40.70
C PHE A 810 -6.07 -13.87 -41.36
N GLU A 811 -6.77 -14.66 -40.55
CA GLU A 811 -7.57 -15.78 -41.04
C GLU A 811 -8.70 -16.12 -40.04
N SER A 812 -9.72 -16.85 -40.49
CA SER A 812 -10.81 -17.34 -39.64
C SER A 812 -11.03 -18.83 -39.87
N PHE A 813 -11.20 -19.58 -38.80
CA PHE A 813 -11.40 -21.02 -38.82
C PHE A 813 -12.74 -21.35 -38.17
N ASN A 814 -13.43 -22.35 -38.72
CA ASN A 814 -14.68 -22.85 -38.18
C ASN A 814 -14.73 -24.35 -38.44
N PHE A 815 -14.86 -25.15 -37.39
CA PHE A 815 -14.94 -26.61 -37.48
C PHE A 815 -16.09 -27.13 -36.64
N TYR A 816 -16.81 -28.10 -37.19
CA TYR A 816 -17.67 -28.96 -36.40
C TYR A 816 -16.84 -30.10 -35.81
N LEU A 817 -17.11 -30.43 -34.55
CA LEU A 817 -16.36 -31.42 -33.79
C LEU A 817 -17.24 -32.64 -33.51
N LYS A 818 -16.67 -33.82 -33.73
CA LYS A 818 -17.35 -35.08 -33.40
C LYS A 818 -17.46 -35.22 -31.87
N PRO A 819 -18.67 -35.31 -31.30
CA PRO A 819 -18.85 -35.40 -29.85
C PRO A 819 -18.36 -36.75 -29.30
N ASN A 820 -17.88 -36.77 -28.05
CA ASN A 820 -17.31 -37.95 -27.38
C ASN A 820 -18.34 -39.02 -26.95
N ARG A 821 -19.58 -39.01 -27.48
CA ARG A 821 -20.65 -39.94 -27.12
C ARG A 821 -21.38 -40.50 -28.34
N GLU A 822 -21.83 -41.74 -28.21
CA GLU A 822 -22.56 -42.48 -29.25
C GLU A 822 -24.05 -42.12 -29.37
N LYS A 823 -24.64 -41.38 -28.41
CA LYS A 823 -26.07 -41.02 -28.43
C LYS A 823 -26.33 -39.52 -28.33
N ILE A 824 -27.06 -39.02 -29.33
CA ILE A 824 -27.51 -37.65 -29.50
C ILE A 824 -28.76 -37.43 -28.63
N ASN A 825 -28.75 -36.38 -27.79
CA ASN A 825 -29.92 -35.94 -27.02
C ASN A 825 -30.71 -34.92 -27.88
N PRO A 826 -31.98 -35.17 -28.24
CA PRO A 826 -32.78 -34.27 -29.07
C PRO A 826 -32.97 -32.86 -28.47
N PHE A 827 -32.95 -32.72 -27.14
CA PHE A 827 -33.10 -31.41 -26.47
C PHE A 827 -31.84 -30.54 -26.59
N SER A 828 -30.67 -31.14 -26.83
CA SER A 828 -29.39 -30.43 -27.01
C SER A 828 -29.24 -29.81 -28.40
N TYR A 829 -29.98 -30.29 -29.40
CA TYR A 829 -29.97 -29.77 -30.77
C TYR A 829 -30.40 -28.29 -30.84
N ASN A 830 -31.44 -27.93 -30.10
CA ASN A 830 -31.97 -26.57 -30.06
C ASN A 830 -31.03 -25.56 -29.37
N ALA A 831 -30.06 -26.03 -28.58
CA ALA A 831 -29.13 -25.17 -27.84
C ALA A 831 -27.88 -24.79 -28.63
N ALA A 832 -27.38 -25.69 -29.50
CA ALA A 832 -26.12 -25.50 -30.24
C ALA A 832 -26.30 -25.13 -31.72
N ASN A 833 -27.52 -25.22 -32.27
CA ASN A 833 -27.83 -24.86 -33.67
C ASN A 833 -26.95 -25.56 -34.74
N VAL A 834 -26.47 -26.79 -34.46
CA VAL A 834 -25.66 -27.61 -35.40
C VAL A 834 -26.45 -28.80 -35.91
N SER A 835 -26.50 -29.01 -37.24
CA SER A 835 -27.19 -30.15 -37.85
C SER A 835 -26.50 -31.49 -37.52
N GLU A 836 -27.28 -32.54 -37.30
CA GLU A 836 -26.78 -33.90 -37.04
C GLU A 836 -25.89 -34.42 -38.18
N SER A 837 -26.21 -34.07 -39.43
CA SER A 837 -25.38 -34.39 -40.61
C SER A 837 -23.96 -33.83 -40.51
N HIS A 838 -23.79 -32.60 -39.99
CA HIS A 838 -22.46 -32.01 -39.82
C HIS A 838 -21.65 -32.70 -38.71
N LEU A 839 -22.30 -33.24 -37.67
CA LEU A 839 -21.63 -33.92 -36.56
C LEU A 839 -21.21 -35.36 -36.88
N LEU A 840 -21.95 -36.06 -37.75
CA LEU A 840 -21.64 -37.42 -38.18
C LEU A 840 -20.37 -37.48 -39.04
N GLU A 841 -20.16 -36.47 -39.87
CA GLU A 841 -19.00 -36.35 -40.76
C GLU A 841 -17.82 -35.59 -40.13
N ALA A 842 -18.07 -34.89 -39.02
CA ALA A 842 -17.07 -34.12 -38.29
C ALA A 842 -15.89 -35.00 -37.82
N LYS A 843 -14.71 -34.37 -37.72
CA LYS A 843 -13.55 -34.97 -37.11
C LYS A 843 -13.43 -34.51 -35.65
N THR A 844 -12.64 -35.24 -34.88
CA THR A 844 -12.34 -34.87 -33.49
C THR A 844 -11.31 -33.73 -33.45
N LEU A 845 -11.19 -33.04 -32.31
CA LEU A 845 -10.31 -31.88 -32.19
C LEU A 845 -8.86 -32.19 -32.54
N ASP A 846 -8.33 -33.37 -32.20
CA ASP A 846 -6.95 -33.81 -32.51
C ASP A 846 -6.64 -33.80 -34.01
N TYR A 847 -7.59 -34.19 -34.85
CA TYR A 847 -7.42 -34.12 -36.31
C TYR A 847 -7.26 -32.66 -36.76
N HIS A 848 -8.10 -31.77 -36.26
CA HIS A 848 -8.04 -30.34 -36.59
C HIS A 848 -6.84 -29.64 -35.93
N TRP A 849 -6.43 -30.08 -34.75
CA TRP A 849 -5.35 -29.49 -33.95
C TRP A 849 -4.02 -29.47 -34.70
N SER A 850 -3.73 -30.52 -35.46
CA SER A 850 -2.56 -30.58 -36.34
C SER A 850 -2.47 -29.41 -37.34
N LYS A 851 -3.61 -28.82 -37.71
CA LYS A 851 -3.71 -27.71 -38.68
C LYS A 851 -3.76 -26.33 -38.03
N ILE A 852 -4.13 -26.25 -36.76
CA ILE A 852 -4.39 -24.96 -36.09
C ILE A 852 -3.50 -24.68 -34.89
N SER A 853 -2.77 -25.67 -34.39
CA SER A 853 -1.93 -25.56 -33.19
C SER A 853 -0.89 -24.45 -33.25
N GLU A 854 -0.46 -24.03 -34.44
CA GLU A 854 0.46 -22.91 -34.63
C GLU A 854 -0.09 -21.55 -34.17
N PHE A 855 -1.41 -21.40 -34.05
CA PHE A 855 -2.06 -20.20 -33.52
C PHE A 855 -2.28 -20.25 -32.00
N PHE A 856 -2.13 -21.43 -31.40
CA PHE A 856 -2.32 -21.64 -29.96
C PHE A 856 -0.96 -21.76 -29.26
N THR A 857 -0.16 -20.69 -29.36
CA THR A 857 1.18 -20.60 -28.76
C THR A 857 1.26 -19.43 -27.77
N GLU A 858 2.39 -19.30 -27.07
CA GLU A 858 2.64 -18.19 -26.14
C GLU A 858 2.67 -16.82 -26.87
N ASP A 859 2.77 -16.80 -28.21
CA ASP A 859 2.79 -15.60 -29.06
C ASP A 859 1.38 -15.07 -29.40
N TYR A 860 0.32 -15.69 -28.88
CA TYR A 860 -1.06 -15.26 -29.07
C TYR A 860 -1.80 -15.10 -27.74
N ILE A 861 -2.71 -14.13 -27.71
CA ILE A 861 -3.67 -13.93 -26.62
C ILE A 861 -4.97 -14.66 -26.97
N PHE A 862 -5.44 -15.53 -26.08
CA PHE A 862 -6.73 -16.19 -26.14
C PHE A 862 -7.82 -15.22 -25.68
N VAL A 863 -8.71 -14.81 -26.58
CA VAL A 863 -9.75 -13.81 -26.34
C VAL A 863 -11.12 -14.44 -26.52
N ALA A 864 -11.99 -14.35 -25.51
CA ALA A 864 -13.36 -14.87 -25.59
C ALA A 864 -14.31 -14.05 -24.70
N HIS A 865 -15.62 -14.17 -24.90
CA HIS A 865 -16.64 -13.47 -24.12
C HIS A 865 -17.22 -14.39 -23.06
N ASN A 866 -16.73 -14.28 -21.81
CA ASN A 866 -16.73 -15.32 -20.78
C ASN A 866 -15.59 -16.35 -20.96
N ALA A 867 -14.38 -15.86 -21.25
CA ALA A 867 -13.23 -16.69 -21.59
C ALA A 867 -12.86 -17.85 -20.64
N PRO A 868 -13.15 -17.83 -19.31
CA PRO A 868 -12.95 -19.01 -18.46
C PRO A 868 -13.71 -20.25 -18.90
N PHE A 869 -14.86 -20.09 -19.57
CA PHE A 869 -15.63 -21.19 -20.12
C PHE A 869 -14.92 -21.83 -21.31
N ASP A 870 -14.63 -21.06 -22.37
CA ASP A 870 -13.99 -21.54 -23.59
C ASP A 870 -12.59 -22.10 -23.33
N ALA A 871 -11.85 -21.47 -22.43
CA ALA A 871 -10.55 -21.97 -22.00
C ALA A 871 -10.65 -23.36 -21.33
N ALA A 872 -11.68 -23.57 -20.50
CA ALA A 872 -11.91 -24.87 -19.86
C ALA A 872 -12.37 -25.93 -20.88
N VAL A 873 -13.21 -25.57 -21.85
CA VAL A 873 -13.62 -26.44 -22.97
C VAL A 873 -12.40 -26.93 -23.74
N LEU A 874 -11.56 -25.99 -24.20
CA LEU A 874 -10.36 -26.32 -24.98
C LEU A 874 -9.38 -27.17 -24.16
N ALA A 875 -9.08 -26.79 -22.93
CA ALA A 875 -8.13 -27.53 -22.09
C ALA A 875 -8.59 -28.98 -21.83
N ASN A 876 -9.87 -29.17 -21.49
CA ASN A 876 -10.43 -30.51 -21.29
C ASN A 876 -10.38 -31.35 -22.58
N GLU A 877 -10.70 -30.77 -23.72
CA GLU A 877 -10.76 -31.48 -24.99
C GLU A 877 -9.37 -31.91 -25.50
N LEU A 878 -8.35 -31.06 -25.29
CA LEU A 878 -6.94 -31.40 -25.54
C LEU A 878 -6.45 -32.51 -24.60
N LYS A 879 -6.78 -32.39 -23.30
CA LYS A 879 -6.39 -33.37 -22.29
C LYS A 879 -6.98 -34.75 -22.54
N LEU A 880 -8.26 -34.82 -22.94
CA LEU A 880 -8.93 -36.06 -23.32
C LEU A 880 -8.22 -36.78 -24.48
N ARG A 881 -7.51 -36.02 -25.34
CA ARG A 881 -6.77 -36.53 -26.50
C ARG A 881 -5.28 -36.72 -26.25
N GLY A 882 -4.82 -36.52 -25.02
CA GLY A 882 -3.39 -36.60 -24.67
C GLY A 882 -2.54 -35.51 -25.32
N ILE A 883 -3.15 -34.40 -25.72
CA ILE A 883 -2.44 -33.24 -26.30
C ILE A 883 -2.09 -32.28 -25.16
N GLU A 884 -0.86 -31.79 -25.13
CA GLU A 884 -0.43 -30.82 -24.13
C GLU A 884 -1.18 -29.48 -24.30
N VAL A 885 -1.74 -28.96 -23.20
CA VAL A 885 -2.44 -27.68 -23.18
C VAL A 885 -1.43 -26.53 -23.32
N PRO A 886 -1.55 -25.68 -24.36
CA PRO A 886 -0.58 -24.61 -24.59
C PRO A 886 -0.69 -23.52 -23.53
N ASN A 887 0.44 -22.87 -23.24
CA ASN A 887 0.48 -21.81 -22.23
C ASN A 887 0.12 -20.44 -22.79
N MET A 888 -1.17 -20.24 -23.08
CA MET A 888 -1.66 -18.97 -23.61
C MET A 888 -2.16 -18.05 -22.51
N ILE A 889 -2.01 -16.74 -22.73
CA ILE A 889 -2.68 -15.72 -21.93
C ILE A 889 -4.17 -15.71 -22.27
N ILE A 890 -5.03 -15.66 -21.25
CA ILE A 890 -6.49 -15.52 -21.44
C ILE A 890 -6.94 -14.09 -21.15
N PHE A 891 -7.77 -13.54 -22.04
CA PHE A 891 -8.45 -12.27 -21.87
C PHE A 891 -9.97 -12.41 -22.02
N ASP A 892 -10.69 -12.03 -20.96
CA ASP A 892 -12.14 -12.14 -20.88
C ASP A 892 -12.83 -10.81 -21.24
N THR A 893 -13.51 -10.79 -22.38
CA THR A 893 -14.17 -9.60 -22.88
C THR A 893 -15.45 -9.26 -22.13
N LEU A 894 -16.07 -10.21 -21.43
CA LEU A 894 -17.24 -9.92 -20.57
C LEU A 894 -16.85 -8.98 -19.43
N THR A 895 -15.75 -9.30 -18.75
CA THR A 895 -15.19 -8.44 -17.71
C THR A 895 -14.71 -7.10 -18.29
N TYR A 896 -14.11 -7.11 -19.47
CA TYR A 896 -13.69 -5.90 -20.18
C TYR A 896 -14.86 -4.94 -20.45
N PHE A 897 -15.95 -5.41 -21.07
CA PHE A 897 -17.10 -4.57 -21.40
C PHE A 897 -17.89 -4.13 -20.16
N LYS A 898 -17.98 -4.96 -19.11
CA LYS A 898 -18.54 -4.54 -17.81
C LYS A 898 -17.85 -3.32 -17.23
N ASN A 899 -16.52 -3.27 -17.34
CA ASN A 899 -15.74 -2.15 -16.84
C ASN A 899 -15.77 -0.94 -17.79
N LYS A 900 -15.75 -1.17 -19.10
CA LYS A 900 -15.72 -0.10 -20.11
C LYS A 900 -17.08 0.60 -20.27
N LEU A 901 -18.17 -0.14 -20.07
CA LEU A 901 -19.56 0.32 -20.28
C LEU A 901 -20.42 0.07 -19.03
N PRO A 902 -20.09 0.65 -17.86
CA PRO A 902 -20.69 0.29 -16.58
C PRO A 902 -22.17 0.69 -16.45
N THR A 903 -22.69 1.53 -17.36
CA THR A 903 -24.07 2.04 -17.34
C THR A 903 -25.07 1.14 -18.08
N LEU A 904 -24.61 0.09 -18.77
CA LEU A 904 -25.50 -0.88 -19.42
C LEU A 904 -26.12 -1.84 -18.39
N GLN A 905 -27.36 -2.29 -18.62
CA GLN A 905 -28.04 -3.20 -17.71
C GLN A 905 -27.57 -4.66 -17.85
N LYS A 906 -27.12 -5.04 -19.05
CA LYS A 906 -26.63 -6.38 -19.39
C LYS A 906 -25.40 -6.28 -20.28
N TRP A 907 -24.49 -7.23 -20.13
CA TRP A 907 -23.21 -7.30 -20.87
C TRP A 907 -22.98 -8.66 -21.52
N ASN A 908 -24.03 -9.46 -21.74
CA ASN A 908 -23.90 -10.62 -22.63
C ASN A 908 -23.66 -10.13 -24.07
N LEU A 909 -23.14 -11.00 -24.93
CA LEU A 909 -22.75 -10.62 -26.29
C LEU A 909 -23.93 -10.04 -27.08
N GLU A 910 -25.11 -10.65 -26.95
CA GLU A 910 -26.37 -10.20 -27.56
C GLU A 910 -26.72 -8.75 -27.20
N SER A 911 -26.86 -8.42 -25.91
CA SER A 911 -27.23 -7.05 -25.51
C SER A 911 -26.16 -6.02 -25.90
N LEU A 912 -24.88 -6.41 -25.96
CA LEU A 912 -23.82 -5.54 -26.44
C LEU A 912 -23.92 -5.30 -27.95
N CYS A 913 -24.16 -6.35 -28.73
CA CYS A 913 -24.33 -6.25 -30.18
C CYS A 913 -25.57 -5.42 -30.56
N GLU A 914 -26.68 -5.59 -29.85
CA GLU A 914 -27.88 -4.74 -29.99
C GLU A 914 -27.54 -3.27 -29.72
N HIS A 915 -26.84 -2.98 -28.61
CA HIS A 915 -26.47 -1.61 -28.25
C HIS A 915 -25.60 -0.92 -29.31
N PHE A 916 -24.72 -1.66 -29.98
CA PHE A 916 -23.81 -1.13 -30.99
C PHE A 916 -24.30 -1.30 -32.45
N ASN A 917 -25.54 -1.76 -32.65
CA ASN A 917 -26.13 -2.06 -33.96
C ASN A 917 -25.27 -3.04 -34.80
N ILE A 918 -24.78 -4.10 -34.17
CA ILE A 918 -24.01 -5.16 -34.82
C ILE A 918 -24.94 -6.34 -35.09
N GLN A 919 -25.22 -6.61 -36.36
CA GLN A 919 -26.07 -7.74 -36.77
C GLN A 919 -25.29 -9.06 -36.81
N GLY A 920 -25.94 -10.13 -36.35
CA GLY A 920 -25.50 -11.51 -36.49
C GLY A 920 -26.52 -12.49 -35.91
N ILE A 921 -26.21 -13.78 -36.03
CA ILE A 921 -27.00 -14.88 -35.48
C ILE A 921 -26.32 -15.34 -34.19
N HIS A 922 -27.00 -15.27 -33.05
CA HIS A 922 -26.48 -15.80 -31.77
C HIS A 922 -26.62 -17.33 -31.70
N HIS A 923 -25.81 -17.97 -30.86
CA HIS A 923 -25.72 -19.44 -30.75
C HIS A 923 -25.15 -20.07 -32.02
N ASN A 924 -24.12 -19.42 -32.56
CA ASN A 924 -23.32 -19.95 -33.63
C ASN A 924 -21.91 -19.40 -33.45
N ALA A 925 -20.97 -20.25 -33.03
CA ALA A 925 -19.60 -19.85 -32.74
C ALA A 925 -18.95 -19.01 -33.87
N GLN A 926 -19.26 -19.28 -35.15
CA GLN A 926 -18.73 -18.48 -36.26
C GLN A 926 -19.28 -17.06 -36.28
N SER A 927 -20.58 -16.92 -36.05
CA SER A 927 -21.24 -15.62 -35.97
C SER A 927 -20.83 -14.87 -34.70
N ASP A 928 -20.76 -15.53 -33.56
CA ASP A 928 -20.42 -14.93 -32.26
C ASP A 928 -18.98 -14.41 -32.23
N VAL A 929 -18.00 -15.15 -32.79
CA VAL A 929 -16.63 -14.64 -32.94
C VAL A 929 -16.56 -13.42 -33.87
N LYS A 930 -17.31 -13.42 -34.98
CA LYS A 930 -17.37 -12.26 -35.89
C LYS A 930 -17.99 -11.05 -35.20
N MET A 931 -19.09 -11.25 -34.48
CA MET A 931 -19.76 -10.20 -33.71
C MET A 931 -18.84 -9.65 -32.61
N LEU A 932 -18.16 -10.51 -31.85
CA LEU A 932 -17.21 -10.10 -30.83
C LEU A 932 -16.04 -9.30 -31.41
N SER A 933 -15.48 -9.75 -32.54
CA SER A 933 -14.38 -9.02 -33.21
C SER A 933 -14.81 -7.63 -33.70
N LYS A 934 -16.01 -7.51 -34.29
CA LYS A 934 -16.60 -6.22 -34.68
C LYS A 934 -16.89 -5.34 -33.47
N LEU A 935 -17.40 -5.93 -32.39
CA LEU A 935 -17.73 -5.23 -31.15
C LEU A 935 -16.47 -4.63 -30.50
N ILE A 936 -15.38 -5.39 -30.43
CA ILE A 936 -14.09 -4.89 -29.95
C ILE A 936 -13.67 -3.69 -30.79
N LEU A 937 -13.71 -3.79 -32.13
CA LEU A 937 -13.33 -2.70 -33.04
C LEU A 937 -14.28 -1.50 -33.04
N LYS A 938 -15.54 -1.69 -32.60
CA LYS A 938 -16.50 -0.59 -32.45
C LYS A 938 -16.21 0.24 -31.19
N VAL A 939 -15.68 -0.41 -30.15
CA VAL A 939 -15.42 0.20 -28.85
C VAL A 939 -13.98 0.69 -28.72
N THR A 940 -13.02 0.08 -29.44
CA THR A 940 -11.59 0.41 -29.35
C THR A 940 -10.81 -0.04 -30.60
N THR A 941 -9.50 0.17 -30.64
CA THR A 941 -8.59 -0.37 -31.66
C THR A 941 -7.88 -1.63 -31.14
N TRP A 942 -7.31 -2.48 -32.01
CA TRP A 942 -6.53 -3.65 -31.55
C TRP A 942 -5.31 -3.26 -30.68
N GLU A 943 -4.67 -2.14 -30.99
CA GLU A 943 -3.54 -1.61 -30.22
C GLU A 943 -3.98 -1.17 -28.82
N GLU A 944 -5.09 -0.41 -28.73
CA GLU A 944 -5.67 0.02 -27.45
C GLU A 944 -6.26 -1.16 -26.66
N PHE A 945 -6.85 -2.14 -27.32
CA PHE A 945 -7.34 -3.38 -26.69
C PHE A 945 -6.20 -4.17 -26.01
N THR A 946 -5.01 -4.19 -26.64
CA THR A 946 -3.78 -4.75 -26.03
C THR A 946 -3.38 -3.99 -24.76
N ASN A 947 -3.48 -2.65 -24.79
CA ASN A 947 -3.13 -1.78 -23.67
C ASN A 947 -4.17 -1.84 -22.54
N ASP A 948 -5.44 -2.02 -22.88
CA ASP A 948 -6.49 -2.20 -21.90
C ASP A 948 -6.29 -3.52 -21.14
N TYR A 949 -5.95 -4.62 -21.82
CA TYR A 949 -5.53 -5.87 -21.18
C TYR A 949 -4.42 -5.65 -20.13
N LEU A 950 -3.40 -4.84 -20.44
CA LEU A 950 -2.31 -4.47 -19.53
C LEU A 950 -2.79 -3.77 -18.24
N SER A 951 -3.83 -2.95 -18.34
CA SER A 951 -4.43 -2.27 -17.19
C SER A 951 -5.22 -3.23 -16.29
N TYR A 952 -5.76 -4.31 -16.85
CA TYR A 952 -6.48 -5.37 -16.14
C TYR A 952 -5.58 -6.51 -15.62
N ALA A 953 -4.26 -6.42 -15.81
CA ALA A 953 -3.25 -7.46 -15.53
C ALA A 953 -3.09 -7.90 -14.06
N LYS A 954 -3.91 -7.39 -13.13
CA LYS A 954 -3.88 -7.82 -11.71
C LYS A 954 -4.26 -9.31 -11.53
N LYS A 955 -4.83 -9.97 -12.54
CA LYS A 955 -5.20 -11.41 -12.54
C LYS A 955 -4.95 -12.09 -13.89
N ILE A 956 -3.71 -12.10 -14.39
CA ILE A 956 -3.37 -12.88 -15.61
C ILE A 956 -3.72 -14.36 -15.38
N ARG A 957 -4.61 -14.90 -16.22
CA ARG A 957 -4.98 -16.31 -16.28
C ARG A 957 -4.27 -16.94 -17.48
N PHE A 958 -3.74 -18.15 -17.28
CA PHE A 958 -3.13 -18.93 -18.34
C PHE A 958 -4.02 -20.12 -18.69
N LEU A 959 -4.09 -20.47 -19.96
CA LEU A 959 -4.84 -21.64 -20.44
C LEU A 959 -4.36 -22.93 -19.76
N LYS A 960 -3.05 -23.08 -19.55
CA LYS A 960 -2.45 -24.21 -18.82
C LYS A 960 -2.88 -24.34 -17.35
N ARG A 961 -3.54 -23.33 -16.76
CA ARG A 961 -4.15 -23.48 -15.42
C ARG A 961 -5.45 -24.28 -15.42
N TYR A 962 -6.01 -24.54 -16.59
CA TYR A 962 -7.21 -25.34 -16.79
C TYR A 962 -6.87 -26.80 -17.16
N ASP A 963 -5.58 -27.16 -17.17
CA ASP A 963 -5.04 -28.53 -17.31
C ASP A 963 -5.20 -29.37 -16.03
#